data_AF-A0A848NX86-F1
#
_entry.id   AF-A0A848NX86-F1
#
_cell.length_a   1.000
_cell.length_b   1.000
_cell.length_c   1.000
_cell.angle_alpha   90.00
_cell.angle_beta   90.00
_cell.angle_gamma   90.00
#
_symmetry.space_group_name_H-M   'P 1'
#
loop_
_entity.id
_entity.type
_entity.pdbx_description
1 polymer ?
#
loop_
_entity_poly.entity_id
_entity_poly.type
_entity_poly.pdbx_seq_one_letter_code
_entity_poly.pdbx_strand_id
1 'polypeptide(L)'
;MIQTGKRNQAVRLSISVFFVFALCVMATCWIATQYLAALLLYQPGLGEPVVAFRSGVKIYQPFSSWVWSWRWMNETGRLQDFVIRTQIIHVAGMFVSILVGFYLWYRRSLNSETPEGLHGSARFATYKEVQKMNFVSYEMKKGSWPFYRRVSYTASGVYIGAFDTPDGRKVIRYDEPAHVLVFAPSRSGKGVGQVLPTLLSYPHSTATNDIKGENFELSSGFRHSAGSLVIRFDPTSTDGRSIDGRTPSRVACAWNICEEIRDYPYDVQDAQNVSAIIADAKDEGIGSDHWISTSWGLIAGLILHCKYAERDKSLTGAFNYLTDPTFEDSEQMLMGLLNAEHDPMGRFGWTDSSGQPTKVHPIVAAVARANLNREAKERASVLSTAETKLALYQDPVIARNTKRSDFRIADLMNHEKPVSLYLVVPPSDKARLQPLLRLFFTYLIRLLTQKMEFADGESVRSFRHRLLLLIDELPTLGKMSQLQEGLGYIAGYGITAFLFVQDTIQLEDVYGENQTITSGCQVRVAYAPNTLRTAKDISAMTGVTTVKRQTVNYSGKRMAATLDQMSVSEELVERPLMTDEEVMRLPRDELLIFNAGHHPIRGKKLRYFEMAEFKRRAAMESPTRVEIAIRENGRIRTHWFMVQCEPLDKGAIKVCINAYDTFPPVSITVKQESPDLQTDVVQEFDYVLTKGDGKEFAQELTLDDTHFVAVPRDGRAQLDPREYFEVHFALQDGAGVAESKIAGFGRRLSDYEREARKLVKEHYYKVEEDTGKVADIRLERAEQDCRYRGVVLLATSHYVAVERVADPGAVSLHRIARLSRVPKTGESVSIRYTGKQGAVA
;
A
#
# COMPACT_ATOMS: atom_id res chain seq x y z
N MET A 1 -25.27 47.41 15.51
CA MET A 1 -24.63 48.74 15.64
C MET A 1 -23.29 48.69 14.92
N ILE A 2 -23.16 49.51 13.90
CA ILE A 2 -22.02 49.62 13.00
C ILE A 2 -20.83 50.21 13.80
N GLN A 3 -19.78 49.43 14.05
CA GLN A 3 -18.47 49.99 14.42
C GLN A 3 -17.71 50.33 13.13
N THR A 4 -18.15 51.40 12.48
CA THR A 4 -17.29 52.19 11.59
C THR A 4 -16.23 52.86 12.44
N GLY A 5 -14.96 52.52 12.24
CA GLY A 5 -13.86 53.39 12.68
C GLY A 5 -12.63 52.71 13.28
N LYS A 6 -11.93 51.88 12.51
CA LYS A 6 -10.44 51.85 12.55
C LYS A 6 -9.88 51.76 11.14
N ARG A 7 -10.18 52.80 10.36
CA ARG A 7 -9.49 53.11 9.10
C ARG A 7 -8.07 53.58 9.45
N ASN A 8 -7.06 53.02 8.78
CA ASN A 8 -5.66 53.45 8.75
C ASN A 8 -4.82 53.41 10.05
N GLN A 9 -4.34 52.23 10.44
CA GLN A 9 -3.08 52.12 11.18
C GLN A 9 -1.86 51.86 10.27
N ALA A 10 -2.05 51.52 9.00
CA ALA A 10 -0.97 51.24 8.05
C ALA A 10 -0.21 52.49 7.54
N VAL A 11 -0.73 53.71 7.79
CA VAL A 11 -0.16 54.97 7.23
C VAL A 11 0.44 55.88 8.29
N ARG A 12 0.34 55.55 9.60
CA ARG A 12 1.16 56.27 10.59
C ARG A 12 2.59 55.78 10.46
N LEU A 13 3.52 56.66 10.11
CA LEU A 13 4.96 56.47 10.28
C LEU A 13 5.15 55.83 11.66
N SER A 14 5.42 54.52 11.72
CA SER A 14 5.41 53.82 13.00
C SER A 14 6.51 54.43 13.84
N ILE A 15 6.23 54.69 15.13
CA ILE A 15 7.21 55.23 16.08
C ILE A 15 8.52 54.42 15.99
N SER A 16 8.43 53.11 15.72
CA SER A 16 9.57 52.22 15.51
C SER A 16 10.41 52.55 14.27
N VAL A 17 9.80 52.86 13.11
CA VAL A 17 10.53 53.25 11.89
C VAL A 17 11.20 54.60 12.09
N PHE A 18 10.49 55.55 12.71
CA PHE A 18 11.06 56.84 13.10
C PHE A 18 12.22 56.69 14.09
N PHE A 19 12.09 55.80 15.07
CA PHE A 19 13.14 55.53 16.06
C PHE A 19 14.40 54.93 15.43
N VAL A 20 14.25 53.97 14.51
CA VAL A 20 15.39 53.41 13.76
C VAL A 20 16.06 54.48 12.89
N PHE A 21 15.27 55.31 12.21
CA PHE A 21 15.78 56.45 11.46
C PHE A 21 16.59 57.41 12.34
N ALA A 22 16.04 57.81 13.49
CA ALA A 22 16.72 58.70 14.44
C ALA A 22 18.03 58.08 14.97
N LEU A 23 18.05 56.76 15.22
CA LEU A 23 19.23 56.04 15.67
C LEU A 23 20.32 55.99 14.58
N CYS A 24 19.95 55.80 13.32
CA CYS A 24 20.89 55.89 12.18
C CYS A 24 21.47 57.30 12.02
N VAL A 25 20.65 58.34 12.16
CA VAL A 25 21.12 59.75 12.13
C VAL A 25 22.07 60.02 13.30
N MET A 26 21.76 59.54 14.50
CA MET A 26 22.67 59.67 15.65
C MET A 26 24.00 58.94 15.42
N ALA A 27 23.97 57.70 14.92
CA ALA A 27 25.17 56.92 14.64
C ALA A 27 26.06 57.61 13.59
N THR A 28 25.46 58.16 12.54
CA THR A 28 26.21 58.86 11.47
C THR A 28 26.84 60.16 11.96
N CYS A 29 26.14 60.94 12.80
CA CYS A 29 26.73 62.10 13.46
C CYS A 29 27.90 61.70 14.37
N TRP A 30 27.78 60.56 15.07
CA TRP A 30 28.85 60.06 15.91
C TRP A 30 30.08 59.61 15.13
N ILE A 31 29.89 58.91 14.01
CA ILE A 31 30.95 58.52 13.09
C ILE A 31 31.66 59.77 12.53
N ALA A 32 30.90 60.77 12.08
CA ALA A 32 31.46 62.01 11.58
C ALA A 32 32.28 62.74 12.64
N THR A 33 31.81 62.74 13.89
CA THR A 33 32.57 63.30 15.03
C THR A 33 33.86 62.54 15.29
N GLN A 34 33.85 61.21 15.35
CA GLN A 34 35.08 60.45 15.60
C GLN A 34 36.07 60.55 14.43
N TYR A 35 35.56 60.62 13.20
CA TYR A 35 36.37 60.86 12.01
C TYR A 35 37.08 62.21 12.08
N LEU A 36 36.34 63.28 12.41
CA LEU A 36 36.92 64.61 12.61
C LEU A 36 37.91 64.62 13.78
N ALA A 37 37.61 63.93 14.89
CA ALA A 37 38.52 63.79 16.03
C ALA A 37 39.85 63.13 15.65
N ALA A 38 39.81 62.07 14.83
CA ALA A 38 41.02 61.42 14.34
C ALA A 38 41.83 62.33 13.41
N LEU A 39 41.18 63.06 12.50
CA LEU A 39 41.85 64.03 11.61
C LEU A 39 42.54 65.16 12.38
N LEU A 40 41.94 65.58 13.49
CA LEU A 40 42.45 66.64 14.36
C LEU A 40 43.32 66.10 15.51
N LEU A 41 43.75 64.85 15.44
CA LEU A 41 44.61 64.19 16.44
C LEU A 41 44.09 64.34 17.89
N TYR A 42 42.76 64.28 18.07
CA TYR A 42 42.08 64.38 19.37
C TYR A 42 42.44 65.66 20.15
N GLN A 43 42.64 66.77 19.44
CA GLN A 43 42.97 68.07 20.02
C GLN A 43 41.86 68.62 20.94
N PRO A 44 42.19 69.41 21.97
CA PRO A 44 41.20 70.00 22.88
C PRO A 44 40.17 70.92 22.19
N GLY A 45 40.51 71.50 21.03
CA GLY A 45 39.64 72.43 20.30
C GLY A 45 38.33 71.83 19.77
N LEU A 46 38.19 70.49 19.74
CA LEU A 46 36.95 69.80 19.34
C LEU A 46 35.91 69.73 20.49
N GLY A 47 36.31 70.04 21.73
CA GLY A 47 35.48 70.00 22.93
C GLY A 47 36.03 69.06 24.00
N GLU A 48 35.25 68.81 25.05
CA GLU A 48 35.57 67.79 26.06
C GLU A 48 35.12 66.39 25.59
N PRO A 49 35.98 65.37 25.67
CA PRO A 49 35.59 64.00 25.33
C PRO A 49 34.73 63.38 26.44
N VAL A 50 33.82 62.49 26.05
CA VAL A 50 32.98 61.69 26.97
C VAL A 50 33.81 60.62 27.66
N VAL A 51 34.75 60.00 26.92
CA VAL A 51 35.67 58.98 27.45
C VAL A 51 37.03 59.17 26.81
N ALA A 52 38.09 59.14 27.62
CA ALA A 52 39.48 59.14 27.14
C ALA A 52 40.16 57.83 27.54
N PHE A 53 40.73 57.13 26.56
CA PHE A 53 41.45 55.88 26.79
C PHE A 53 42.94 56.14 26.99
N ARG A 54 43.61 55.26 27.75
CA ARG A 54 45.07 55.33 27.98
C ARG A 54 45.89 55.21 26.69
N SER A 55 45.29 54.74 25.60
CA SER A 55 45.90 54.65 24.26
C SER A 55 45.96 55.99 23.50
N GLY A 56 45.43 57.08 24.07
CA GLY A 56 45.39 58.40 23.42
C GLY A 56 44.15 58.66 22.57
N VAL A 57 43.31 57.65 22.33
CA VAL A 57 42.03 57.78 21.65
C VAL A 57 40.99 58.39 22.59
N LYS A 58 40.27 59.42 22.12
CA LYS A 58 39.20 60.09 22.88
C LYS A 58 37.88 59.99 22.13
N ILE A 59 36.80 59.59 22.82
CA ILE A 59 35.45 59.51 22.26
C ILE A 59 34.68 60.78 22.62
N TYR A 60 34.31 61.55 21.59
CA TYR A 60 33.49 62.76 21.70
C TYR A 60 31.97 62.51 21.54
N GLN A 61 31.15 63.48 21.94
CA GLN A 61 29.69 63.45 21.78
C GLN A 61 29.29 63.47 20.30
N PRO A 62 28.17 62.82 19.88
CA PRO A 62 27.81 62.69 18.46
C PRO A 62 27.68 63.99 17.67
N PHE A 63 27.40 65.12 18.32
CA PHE A 63 27.19 66.41 17.67
C PHE A 63 28.38 67.37 17.80
N SER A 64 29.51 66.95 18.37
CA SER A 64 30.69 67.82 18.52
C SER A 64 31.25 68.27 17.16
N SER A 65 31.16 67.43 16.12
CA SER A 65 31.52 67.82 14.75
C SER A 65 30.69 68.98 14.21
N TRP A 66 29.41 69.07 14.57
CA TRP A 66 28.51 70.13 14.12
C TRP A 66 28.86 71.46 14.78
N VAL A 67 29.05 71.46 16.10
CA VAL A 67 29.45 72.64 16.86
C VAL A 67 30.81 73.17 16.38
N TRP A 68 31.76 72.26 16.15
CA TRP A 68 33.06 72.61 15.62
C TRP A 68 32.99 73.15 14.19
N SER A 69 32.25 72.46 13.31
CA SER A 69 32.08 72.90 11.92
C SER A 69 31.41 74.28 11.83
N TRP A 70 30.43 74.56 12.69
CA TRP A 70 29.76 75.85 12.77
C TRP A 70 30.73 76.98 13.14
N ARG A 71 31.61 76.73 14.11
CA ARG A 71 32.60 77.71 14.58
C ARG A 71 33.64 78.08 13.52
N TRP A 72 34.01 77.13 12.67
CA TRP A 72 35.09 77.28 11.68
C TRP A 72 34.58 77.31 10.23
N MET A 73 33.27 77.52 10.01
CA MET A 73 32.63 77.41 8.69
C MET A 73 33.10 78.49 7.69
N ASN A 74 33.52 79.66 8.18
CA ASN A 74 33.91 80.82 7.36
C ASN A 74 35.44 80.94 7.20
N GLU A 75 36.20 79.95 7.65
CA GLU A 75 37.66 79.99 7.71
C GLU A 75 38.27 79.35 6.46
N THR A 76 39.40 79.88 6.00
CA THR A 76 40.02 79.46 4.71
C THR A 76 41.24 78.56 4.94
N GLY A 77 41.57 77.73 3.94
CA GLY A 77 42.74 76.84 3.99
C GLY A 77 42.43 75.43 4.52
N ARG A 78 43.35 74.83 5.31
CA ARG A 78 43.23 73.41 5.75
C ARG A 78 42.01 73.14 6.64
N LEU A 79 41.53 74.14 7.39
CA LEU A 79 40.33 74.01 8.22
C LEU A 79 39.06 73.82 7.36
N GLN A 80 38.99 74.47 6.20
CA GLN A 80 37.88 74.35 5.26
C GLN A 80 37.75 72.91 4.74
N ASP A 81 38.88 72.23 4.44
CA ASP A 81 38.88 70.83 3.99
C ASP A 81 38.30 69.88 5.06
N PHE A 82 38.64 70.09 6.34
CA PHE A 82 38.08 69.29 7.44
C PHE A 82 36.58 69.51 7.64
N VAL A 83 36.11 70.76 7.52
CA VAL A 83 34.68 71.08 7.58
C VAL A 83 33.94 70.41 6.41
N ILE A 84 34.43 70.57 5.18
CA ILE A 84 33.81 69.98 3.97
C ILE A 84 33.71 68.46 4.08
N ARG A 85 34.81 67.76 4.42
CA ARG A 85 34.81 66.29 4.55
C ARG A 85 33.83 65.80 5.62
N THR A 86 33.74 66.51 6.73
CA THR A 86 32.82 66.15 7.82
C THR A 86 31.36 66.37 7.42
N GLN A 87 31.07 67.45 6.68
CA GLN A 87 29.73 67.70 6.15
C GLN A 87 29.31 66.69 5.08
N ILE A 88 30.23 66.23 4.22
CA ILE A 88 29.95 65.15 3.28
C ILE A 88 29.51 63.87 4.02
N ILE A 89 30.16 63.52 5.13
CA ILE A 89 29.78 62.35 5.93
C ILE A 89 28.38 62.53 6.56
N HIS A 90 28.04 63.73 7.05
CA HIS A 90 26.70 64.01 7.57
C HIS A 90 25.62 63.87 6.48
N VAL A 91 25.84 64.47 5.30
CA VAL A 91 24.89 64.42 4.18
C VAL A 91 24.73 62.99 3.67
N ALA A 92 25.82 62.26 3.49
CA ALA A 92 25.79 60.85 3.09
C ALA A 92 25.07 59.98 4.14
N GLY A 93 25.36 60.20 5.43
CA GLY A 93 24.72 59.50 6.54
C GLY A 93 23.21 59.77 6.64
N MET A 94 22.79 61.00 6.40
CA MET A 94 21.37 61.37 6.34
C MET A 94 20.66 60.68 5.18
N PHE A 95 21.28 60.65 4.00
CA PHE A 95 20.73 59.96 2.83
C PHE A 95 20.56 58.46 3.07
N VAL A 96 21.57 57.80 3.66
CA VAL A 96 21.49 56.38 4.05
C VAL A 96 20.37 56.15 5.07
N SER A 97 20.24 57.03 6.06
CA SER A 97 19.19 56.91 7.08
C SER A 97 17.78 57.00 6.45
N ILE A 98 17.57 57.91 5.50
CA ILE A 98 16.32 58.03 4.75
C ILE A 98 16.02 56.75 3.96
N LEU A 99 17.02 56.20 3.26
CA LEU A 99 16.85 54.95 2.49
C LEU A 99 16.48 53.76 3.38
N VAL A 100 17.12 53.63 4.55
CA VAL A 100 16.80 52.58 5.53
C VAL A 100 15.37 52.76 6.06
N GLY A 101 14.98 53.99 6.42
CA GLY A 101 13.62 54.29 6.87
C GLY A 101 12.57 53.97 5.79
N PHE A 102 12.83 54.36 4.55
CA PHE A 102 11.97 54.06 3.41
C PHE A 102 11.86 52.56 3.14
N TYR A 103 12.98 51.83 3.16
CA TYR A 103 13.00 50.38 2.98
C TYR A 103 12.17 49.66 4.05
N LEU A 104 12.31 50.05 5.32
CA LEU A 104 11.54 49.47 6.42
C LEU A 104 10.04 49.81 6.32
N TRP A 105 9.72 51.03 5.92
CA TRP A 105 8.34 51.45 5.66
C TRP A 105 7.72 50.65 4.51
N TYR A 106 8.41 50.56 3.37
CA TYR A 106 7.98 49.82 2.19
C TYR A 106 7.78 48.33 2.49
N ARG A 107 8.74 47.69 3.15
CA ARG A 107 8.62 46.28 3.56
C ARG A 107 7.44 46.04 4.49
N ARG A 108 7.08 47.01 5.33
CA ARG A 108 5.93 46.92 6.24
C ARG A 108 4.61 47.24 5.54
N SER A 109 4.58 48.15 4.57
CA SER A 109 3.38 48.44 3.80
C SER A 109 2.94 47.24 2.96
N LEU A 110 3.88 46.41 2.52
CA LEU A 110 3.60 45.12 1.88
C LEU A 110 2.96 44.09 2.84
N ASN A 111 3.10 44.29 4.16
CA ASN A 111 2.58 43.39 5.21
C ASN A 111 1.31 43.94 5.90
N SER A 112 0.56 44.87 5.30
CA SER A 112 -0.67 45.35 5.92
C SER A 112 -1.69 44.21 6.02
N GLU A 113 -2.00 43.82 7.26
CA GLU A 113 -2.91 42.73 7.63
C GLU A 113 -4.24 42.83 6.89
N THR A 114 -4.48 41.86 6.01
CA THR A 114 -5.81 41.58 5.50
C THR A 114 -6.63 40.96 6.63
N PRO A 115 -7.92 41.30 6.81
CA PRO A 115 -8.80 40.53 7.66
C PRO A 115 -8.89 39.10 7.11
N GLU A 116 -8.09 38.19 7.65
CA GLU A 116 -8.07 36.80 7.23
C GLU A 116 -9.40 36.15 7.62
N GLY A 117 -10.07 35.50 6.67
CA GLY A 117 -11.13 34.55 6.98
C GLY A 117 -12.56 35.07 7.11
N LEU A 118 -12.90 36.27 6.60
CA LEU A 118 -14.27 36.82 6.70
C LEU A 118 -15.36 35.84 6.20
N HIS A 119 -15.12 35.21 5.05
CA HIS A 119 -16.00 34.19 4.46
C HIS A 119 -15.51 32.76 4.68
N GLY A 120 -14.24 32.60 5.06
CA GLY A 120 -13.61 31.31 5.24
C GLY A 120 -12.08 31.41 5.24
N SER A 121 -11.44 30.58 6.05
CA SER A 121 -9.99 30.54 6.28
C SER A 121 -9.29 29.36 5.61
N ALA A 122 -9.96 28.69 4.67
CA ALA A 122 -9.38 27.54 3.99
C ALA A 122 -8.12 27.93 3.21
N ARG A 123 -7.07 27.13 3.37
CA ARG A 123 -5.81 27.21 2.62
C ARG A 123 -5.14 25.84 2.62
N PHE A 124 -4.19 25.64 1.72
CA PHE A 124 -3.36 24.45 1.74
C PHE A 124 -2.35 24.48 2.90
N ALA A 125 -2.06 23.30 3.44
CA ALA A 125 -1.07 23.12 4.49
C ALA A 125 0.35 23.42 3.97
N THR A 126 1.13 24.10 4.79
CA THR A 126 2.56 24.29 4.57
C THR A 126 3.35 23.05 5.00
N TYR A 127 4.57 22.86 4.47
CA TYR A 127 5.41 21.72 4.86
C TYR A 127 5.62 21.61 6.38
N LYS A 128 5.79 22.74 7.09
CA LYS A 128 5.93 22.76 8.56
C LYS A 128 4.67 22.22 9.26
N GLU A 129 3.49 22.46 8.72
CA GLU A 129 2.24 21.92 9.25
C GLU A 129 2.12 20.42 8.94
N VAL A 130 2.49 20.00 7.73
CA VAL A 130 2.54 18.57 7.36
C VAL A 130 3.49 17.80 8.30
N GLN A 131 4.63 18.38 8.69
CA GLN A 131 5.51 17.78 9.69
C GLN A 131 4.87 17.68 11.08
N LYS A 132 4.10 18.69 11.50
CA LYS A 132 3.36 18.67 12.77
C LYS A 132 2.23 17.64 12.79
N MET A 133 1.71 17.25 11.62
CA MET A 133 0.74 16.15 11.48
C MET A 133 1.37 14.76 11.66
N ASN A 134 2.67 14.65 11.95
CA ASN A 134 3.41 13.39 12.07
C ASN A 134 3.41 12.51 10.80
N PHE A 135 3.15 13.10 9.63
CA PHE A 135 3.06 12.36 8.37
C PHE A 135 4.40 12.10 7.65
N VAL A 136 5.54 12.50 8.20
CA VAL A 136 6.81 12.48 7.47
C VAL A 136 7.88 11.82 8.33
N SER A 137 8.83 11.11 7.70
CA SER A 137 10.07 10.75 8.39
C SER A 137 10.93 12.01 8.53
N TYR A 138 11.21 12.43 9.76
CA TYR A 138 11.98 13.66 9.99
C TYR A 138 12.89 13.56 11.22
N GLU A 139 13.98 14.32 11.20
CA GLU A 139 14.84 14.53 12.35
C GLU A 139 14.37 15.76 13.14
N MET A 140 14.14 15.57 14.44
CA MET A 140 13.72 16.63 15.34
C MET A 140 14.77 16.88 16.43
N LYS A 141 14.96 18.13 16.85
CA LYS A 141 15.78 18.48 18.01
C LYS A 141 14.89 18.50 19.26
N LYS A 142 15.10 17.57 20.20
CA LYS A 142 14.33 17.43 21.45
C LYS A 142 15.23 17.75 22.65
N GLY A 143 14.73 18.53 23.60
CA GLY A 143 15.46 18.97 24.80
C GLY A 143 15.42 20.48 25.03
N SER A 144 15.74 20.92 26.23
CA SER A 144 15.85 22.33 26.59
C SER A 144 17.15 22.91 26.03
N TRP A 145 17.11 24.12 25.50
CA TRP A 145 18.34 24.83 25.14
C TRP A 145 19.29 24.88 26.37
N PRO A 146 20.57 24.48 26.26
CA PRO A 146 21.35 24.18 25.04
C PRO A 146 21.43 22.69 24.65
N PHE A 147 20.85 21.77 25.42
CA PHE A 147 21.03 20.32 25.31
C PHE A 147 20.06 19.64 24.32
N TYR A 148 19.92 20.19 23.12
CA TYR A 148 19.11 19.54 22.09
C TYR A 148 19.74 18.22 21.64
N ARG A 149 18.99 17.13 21.77
CA ARG A 149 19.31 15.84 21.13
C ARG A 149 18.58 15.74 19.80
N ARG A 150 19.28 15.36 18.72
CA ARG A 150 18.60 14.97 17.47
C ARG A 150 17.96 13.61 17.65
N VAL A 151 16.67 13.51 17.34
CA VAL A 151 15.87 12.28 17.38
C VAL A 151 15.24 12.12 16.01
N SER A 152 15.53 11.01 15.32
CA SER A 152 14.91 10.65 14.05
C SER A 152 13.62 9.90 14.29
N TYR A 153 12.51 10.39 13.74
CA TYR A 153 11.27 9.65 13.66
C TYR A 153 11.14 9.04 12.26
N THR A 154 11.15 7.71 12.18
CA THR A 154 10.90 7.00 10.92
C THR A 154 9.44 6.56 10.90
N ALA A 155 8.60 7.24 10.12
CA ALA A 155 7.24 6.78 9.89
C ALA A 155 7.28 5.41 9.18
N SER A 156 6.65 4.39 9.77
CA SER A 156 6.64 3.02 9.26
C SER A 156 5.35 2.62 8.55
N GLY A 157 4.38 3.55 8.50
CA GLY A 157 3.05 3.33 7.95
C GLY A 157 2.93 3.44 6.43
N VAL A 158 1.68 3.57 5.96
CA VAL A 158 1.33 3.53 4.53
C VAL A 158 1.76 4.80 3.79
N TYR A 159 2.08 4.69 2.52
CA TYR A 159 2.46 5.83 1.68
C TYR A 159 1.20 6.50 1.16
N ILE A 160 1.04 7.80 1.44
CA ILE A 160 -0.13 8.57 1.02
C ILE A 160 0.21 9.67 0.00
N GLY A 161 1.48 10.05 -0.13
CA GLY A 161 1.92 11.00 -1.16
C GLY A 161 3.32 11.53 -0.92
N ALA A 162 3.64 12.67 -1.53
CA ALA A 162 4.88 13.41 -1.32
C ALA A 162 4.62 14.92 -1.30
N PHE A 163 5.57 15.67 -0.75
CA PHE A 163 5.58 17.12 -0.70
C PHE A 163 6.91 17.65 -1.26
N ASP A 164 6.86 18.48 -2.30
CA ASP A 164 8.07 19.06 -2.87
C ASP A 164 8.51 20.27 -2.04
N THR A 165 9.78 20.30 -1.63
CA THR A 165 10.40 21.40 -0.89
C THR A 165 11.64 21.91 -1.64
N PRO A 166 12.16 23.11 -1.32
CA PRO A 166 13.43 23.57 -1.87
C PRO A 166 14.59 22.58 -1.64
N ASP A 167 14.54 21.81 -0.55
CA ASP A 167 15.50 20.77 -0.19
C ASP A 167 15.18 19.39 -0.83
N GLY A 168 14.31 19.37 -1.84
CA GLY A 168 13.87 18.17 -2.56
C GLY A 168 12.53 17.60 -2.11
N ARG A 169 12.13 16.49 -2.73
CA ARG A 169 10.87 15.79 -2.47
C ARG A 169 10.90 15.07 -1.12
N LYS A 170 9.88 15.31 -0.29
CA LYS A 170 9.70 14.68 1.03
C LYS A 170 8.51 13.74 0.99
N VAL A 171 8.70 12.49 1.39
CA VAL A 171 7.64 11.48 1.31
C VAL A 171 6.71 11.56 2.50
N ILE A 172 5.40 11.44 2.25
CA ILE A 172 4.33 11.48 3.24
C ILE A 172 3.85 10.05 3.51
N ARG A 173 3.98 9.60 4.76
CA ARG A 173 3.54 8.31 5.28
C ARG A 173 2.59 8.49 6.47
N TYR A 174 1.60 7.60 6.59
CA TYR A 174 0.65 7.60 7.69
C TYR A 174 0.75 6.33 8.52
N ASP A 175 1.15 6.44 9.78
CA ASP A 175 1.45 5.32 10.68
C ASP A 175 0.53 5.23 11.92
N GLU A 176 -0.35 6.21 12.09
CA GLU A 176 -1.29 6.21 13.22
C GLU A 176 -2.31 5.05 13.09
N PRO A 177 -2.89 4.59 14.21
CA PRO A 177 -3.92 3.55 14.20
C PRO A 177 -5.26 4.15 13.74
N ALA A 178 -5.35 4.47 12.45
CA ALA A 178 -6.60 4.81 11.79
C ALA A 178 -6.59 4.34 10.33
N HIS A 179 -7.61 4.74 9.57
CA HIS A 179 -7.88 4.21 8.24
C HIS A 179 -7.69 5.26 7.14
N VAL A 180 -7.34 4.79 5.96
CA VAL A 180 -7.08 5.62 4.78
C VAL A 180 -8.03 5.23 3.67
N LEU A 181 -8.79 6.20 3.14
CA LEU A 181 -9.63 6.05 1.95
C LEU A 181 -9.02 6.81 0.78
N VAL A 182 -8.93 6.17 -0.38
CA VAL A 182 -8.37 6.77 -1.59
C VAL A 182 -9.41 6.79 -2.70
N PHE A 183 -9.77 7.99 -3.15
CA PHE A 183 -10.54 8.22 -4.37
C PHE A 183 -9.58 8.27 -5.56
N ALA A 184 -9.46 7.16 -6.28
CA ALA A 184 -8.54 7.00 -7.39
C ALA A 184 -9.23 6.32 -8.58
N PRO A 185 -9.59 7.09 -9.62
CA PRO A 185 -10.20 6.51 -10.81
C PRO A 185 -9.32 5.46 -11.48
N SER A 186 -9.92 4.66 -12.36
CA SER A 186 -9.18 3.70 -13.19
C SER A 186 -8.02 4.36 -13.94
N ARG A 187 -6.86 3.67 -13.98
CA ARG A 187 -5.60 4.14 -14.64
C ARG A 187 -5.00 5.43 -14.07
N SER A 188 -5.37 5.84 -12.86
CA SER A 188 -4.88 7.08 -12.25
C SER A 188 -3.53 6.96 -11.53
N GLY A 189 -2.95 5.75 -11.50
CA GLY A 189 -1.63 5.46 -10.92
C GLY A 189 -1.62 4.96 -9.48
N LYS A 190 -2.77 4.54 -8.91
CA LYS A 190 -2.85 4.07 -7.50
C LYS A 190 -1.90 2.91 -7.18
N GLY A 191 -1.80 1.93 -8.08
CA GLY A 191 -0.96 0.73 -7.93
C GLY A 191 0.52 1.08 -7.83
N VAL A 192 1.02 1.85 -8.80
CA VAL A 192 2.42 2.27 -8.86
C VAL A 192 2.80 3.32 -7.81
N GLY A 193 1.82 4.01 -7.23
CA GLY A 193 2.05 5.15 -6.36
C GLY A 193 1.86 4.90 -4.86
N GLN A 194 0.72 4.38 -4.43
CA GLN A 194 0.45 4.18 -3.00
C GLN A 194 0.52 2.71 -2.60
N VAL A 195 -0.01 1.80 -3.43
CA VAL A 195 -0.08 0.37 -3.13
C VAL A 195 1.32 -0.26 -3.09
N LEU A 196 2.06 -0.24 -4.21
CA LEU A 196 3.37 -0.89 -4.29
C LEU A 196 4.40 -0.28 -3.33
N PRO A 197 4.59 1.05 -3.24
CA PRO A 197 5.52 1.61 -2.24
C PRO A 197 5.21 1.21 -0.80
N THR A 198 3.93 1.08 -0.46
CA THR A 198 3.51 0.57 0.85
C THR A 198 3.91 -0.88 1.03
N LEU A 199 3.55 -1.77 0.11
CA LEU A 199 3.89 -3.21 0.22
C LEU A 199 5.39 -3.47 0.23
N LEU A 200 6.16 -2.68 -0.53
CA LEU A 200 7.62 -2.71 -0.64
C LEU A 200 8.35 -2.12 0.56
N SER A 201 7.66 -1.73 1.64
CA SER A 201 8.32 -1.13 2.81
C SER A 201 7.59 -1.28 4.14
N TYR A 202 6.34 -1.73 4.15
CA TYR A 202 5.57 -1.94 5.36
C TYR A 202 6.15 -3.13 6.16
N PRO A 203 6.60 -2.93 7.41
CA PRO A 203 7.37 -3.94 8.14
C PRO A 203 6.51 -5.04 8.78
N HIS A 204 5.22 -4.79 8.97
CA HIS A 204 4.31 -5.73 9.61
C HIS A 204 3.48 -6.52 8.59
N SER A 205 2.50 -7.26 9.07
CA SER A 205 1.65 -8.14 8.28
C SER A 205 0.73 -7.36 7.34
N THR A 206 0.38 -7.98 6.22
CA THR A 206 -0.51 -7.42 5.20
C THR A 206 -1.53 -8.46 4.76
N ALA A 207 -2.80 -8.08 4.62
CA ALA A 207 -3.82 -8.82 3.89
C ALA A 207 -4.27 -7.97 2.71
N THR A 208 -3.90 -8.38 1.49
CA THR A 208 -4.06 -7.59 0.27
C THR A 208 -5.05 -8.25 -0.68
N ASN A 209 -6.13 -7.55 -1.03
CA ASN A 209 -7.00 -7.93 -2.16
C ASN A 209 -6.30 -7.52 -3.47
N ASP A 210 -5.88 -8.49 -4.27
CA ASP A 210 -5.08 -8.32 -5.48
C ASP A 210 -5.80 -8.88 -6.71
N ILE A 211 -6.65 -8.06 -7.33
CA ILE A 211 -7.47 -8.46 -8.48
C ILE A 211 -6.63 -8.78 -9.73
N LYS A 212 -5.35 -8.40 -9.78
CA LYS A 212 -4.51 -8.61 -10.96
C LYS A 212 -3.32 -9.55 -10.73
N GLY A 213 -3.01 -9.88 -9.48
CA GLY A 213 -1.79 -10.58 -9.11
C GLY A 213 -0.52 -9.71 -9.20
N GLU A 214 -0.65 -8.45 -9.61
CA GLU A 214 0.49 -7.53 -9.81
C GLU A 214 1.13 -7.15 -8.47
N ASN A 215 0.34 -7.05 -7.40
CA ASN A 215 0.86 -6.72 -6.08
C ASN A 215 1.69 -7.89 -5.54
N PHE A 216 1.20 -9.13 -5.67
CA PHE A 216 1.99 -10.32 -5.34
C PHE A 216 3.28 -10.34 -6.16
N GLU A 217 3.18 -10.21 -7.48
CA GLU A 217 4.34 -10.37 -8.37
C GLU A 217 5.44 -9.33 -8.13
N LEU A 218 5.07 -8.08 -7.83
CA LEU A 218 6.02 -6.99 -7.70
C LEU A 218 6.46 -6.71 -6.26
N SER A 219 5.86 -7.32 -5.23
CA SER A 219 6.23 -7.01 -3.84
C SER A 219 6.54 -8.22 -2.96
N SER A 220 6.07 -9.41 -3.32
CA SER A 220 6.30 -10.62 -2.53
C SER A 220 7.78 -10.98 -2.40
N GLY A 221 8.58 -10.83 -3.45
CA GLY A 221 10.02 -11.12 -3.42
C GLY A 221 10.79 -10.29 -2.38
N PHE A 222 10.50 -8.99 -2.30
CA PHE A 222 11.06 -8.15 -1.25
C PHE A 222 10.54 -8.53 0.14
N ARG A 223 9.23 -8.71 0.29
CA ARG A 223 8.65 -9.03 1.61
C ARG A 223 9.19 -10.35 2.15
N HIS A 224 9.37 -11.34 1.28
CA HIS A 224 10.02 -12.61 1.61
C HIS A 224 11.47 -12.44 2.07
N SER A 225 12.30 -11.75 1.28
CA SER A 225 13.70 -11.50 1.66
C SER A 225 13.85 -10.62 2.90
N ALA A 226 12.86 -9.78 3.21
CA ALA A 226 12.78 -9.00 4.45
C ALA A 226 12.33 -9.81 5.67
N GLY A 227 12.08 -11.13 5.51
CA GLY A 227 11.71 -12.05 6.58
C GLY A 227 10.20 -12.24 6.78
N SER A 228 9.36 -11.66 5.93
CA SER A 228 7.92 -11.92 5.99
C SER A 228 7.57 -13.25 5.33
N LEU A 229 6.71 -14.01 6.01
CA LEU A 229 6.09 -15.19 5.43
C LEU A 229 5.06 -14.76 4.38
N VAL A 230 5.32 -15.08 3.11
CA VAL A 230 4.43 -14.73 2.00
C VAL A 230 3.42 -15.85 1.76
N ILE A 231 2.14 -15.49 1.68
CA ILE A 231 1.04 -16.40 1.38
C ILE A 231 0.31 -15.87 0.16
N ARG A 232 0.14 -16.71 -0.86
CA ARG A 232 -0.73 -16.43 -2.01
C ARG A 232 -1.96 -17.32 -1.92
N PHE A 233 -3.13 -16.74 -1.68
CA PHE A 233 -4.39 -17.45 -1.80
C PHE A 233 -5.04 -17.10 -3.14
N ASP A 234 -5.14 -18.10 -4.01
CA ASP A 234 -5.73 -17.98 -5.35
C ASP A 234 -6.70 -19.14 -5.55
N PRO A 235 -8.02 -18.93 -5.37
CA PRO A 235 -9.01 -20.00 -5.38
C PRO A 235 -9.20 -20.62 -6.77
N THR A 236 -8.79 -19.96 -7.85
CA THR A 236 -8.87 -20.48 -9.22
C THR A 236 -7.54 -21.01 -9.73
N SER A 237 -6.48 -20.97 -8.91
CA SER A 237 -5.19 -21.51 -9.30
C SER A 237 -5.32 -23.01 -9.62
N THR A 238 -4.90 -23.36 -10.84
CA THR A 238 -4.74 -24.75 -11.27
C THR A 238 -3.33 -25.28 -11.00
N ASP A 239 -2.34 -24.38 -10.81
CA ASP A 239 -0.88 -24.53 -10.73
C ASP A 239 -0.22 -25.68 -11.54
N GLY A 240 0.98 -25.39 -12.07
CA GLY A 240 1.65 -26.22 -13.09
C GLY A 240 2.43 -27.43 -12.58
N ARG A 241 3.44 -27.87 -13.35
CA ARG A 241 4.37 -28.96 -12.99
C ARG A 241 5.83 -28.51 -13.13
N SER A 242 6.74 -29.25 -12.50
CA SER A 242 8.20 -29.12 -12.64
C SER A 242 8.65 -29.35 -14.07
N ILE A 243 9.92 -29.03 -14.34
CA ILE A 243 10.57 -29.15 -15.65
C ILE A 243 10.54 -30.58 -16.22
N ASP A 244 10.49 -31.58 -15.34
CA ASP A 244 10.40 -33.01 -15.67
C ASP A 244 8.95 -33.54 -15.73
N GLY A 245 7.95 -32.69 -15.42
CA GLY A 245 6.52 -33.03 -15.44
C GLY A 245 6.07 -33.94 -14.30
N ARG A 246 6.92 -34.24 -13.32
CA ARG A 246 6.65 -35.21 -12.24
C ARG A 246 6.13 -34.56 -10.97
N THR A 247 6.67 -33.40 -10.60
CA THR A 247 6.34 -32.71 -9.36
C THR A 247 5.33 -31.59 -9.62
N PRO A 248 4.21 -31.51 -8.91
CA PRO A 248 3.28 -30.39 -9.04
C PRO A 248 3.92 -29.11 -8.47
N SER A 249 3.80 -28.01 -9.20
CA SER A 249 3.98 -26.67 -8.65
C SER A 249 2.71 -26.37 -7.84
N ARG A 250 2.84 -25.90 -6.59
CA ARG A 250 1.69 -25.48 -5.79
C ARG A 250 2.02 -24.14 -5.13
N VAL A 251 2.01 -23.08 -5.93
CA VAL A 251 2.36 -21.73 -5.48
C VAL A 251 1.22 -21.17 -4.62
N ALA A 252 -0.03 -21.49 -4.96
CA ALA A 252 -1.18 -21.09 -4.17
C ALA A 252 -1.31 -21.93 -2.88
N CYS A 253 -1.57 -21.24 -1.78
CA CYS A 253 -2.05 -21.82 -0.53
C CYS A 253 -3.57 -22.07 -0.63
N ALA A 254 -4.06 -23.03 0.15
CA ALA A 254 -5.46 -23.35 0.35
C ALA A 254 -5.94 -22.79 1.69
N TRP A 255 -7.23 -22.46 1.76
CA TRP A 255 -7.89 -22.04 2.98
C TRP A 255 -9.31 -22.62 3.06
N ASN A 256 -9.55 -23.40 4.11
CA ASN A 256 -10.83 -24.00 4.44
C ASN A 256 -11.41 -23.33 5.69
N ILE A 257 -12.51 -22.60 5.50
CA ILE A 257 -13.24 -21.94 6.59
C ILE A 257 -13.75 -22.91 7.65
N CYS A 258 -14.10 -24.15 7.29
CA CYS A 258 -14.61 -25.14 8.25
C CYS A 258 -13.55 -25.58 9.26
N GLU A 259 -12.26 -25.44 8.92
CA GLU A 259 -11.17 -25.71 9.86
C GLU A 259 -10.87 -24.54 10.81
N GLU A 260 -11.43 -23.35 10.56
CA GLU A 260 -11.39 -22.21 11.50
C GLU A 260 -12.45 -22.34 12.61
N ILE A 261 -13.43 -23.24 12.43
CA ILE A 261 -14.48 -23.52 13.42
C ILE A 261 -13.88 -24.30 14.58
N ARG A 262 -13.94 -23.73 15.78
CA ARG A 262 -13.46 -24.38 17.01
C ARG A 262 -14.28 -25.62 17.34
N ASP A 263 -13.75 -26.48 18.20
CA ASP A 263 -14.53 -27.61 18.73
C ASP A 263 -15.54 -27.12 19.79
N TYR A 264 -16.45 -28.02 20.18
CA TYR A 264 -17.40 -27.77 21.27
C TYR A 264 -16.70 -27.22 22.53
N PRO A 265 -17.27 -26.19 23.21
CA PRO A 265 -18.62 -25.65 23.08
C PRO A 265 -18.79 -24.45 22.12
N TYR A 266 -17.78 -24.10 21.34
CA TYR A 266 -17.80 -22.89 20.49
C TYR A 266 -18.23 -23.16 19.04
N ASP A 267 -18.16 -24.42 18.62
CA ASP A 267 -18.50 -24.91 17.28
C ASP A 267 -19.84 -24.41 16.76
N VAL A 268 -20.90 -24.44 17.57
CA VAL A 268 -22.24 -23.98 17.19
C VAL A 268 -22.22 -22.50 16.82
N GLN A 269 -21.63 -21.67 17.68
CA GLN A 269 -21.56 -20.23 17.45
C GLN A 269 -20.77 -19.97 16.17
N ASP A 270 -19.62 -20.61 16.00
CA ASP A 270 -18.75 -20.42 14.84
C ASP A 270 -19.41 -20.88 13.53
N ALA A 271 -20.07 -22.05 13.52
CA ALA A 271 -20.78 -22.57 12.35
C ALA A 271 -21.98 -21.69 11.96
N GLN A 272 -22.73 -21.19 12.95
CA GLN A 272 -23.81 -20.23 12.76
C GLN A 272 -23.31 -18.92 12.15
N ASN A 273 -22.14 -18.44 12.57
CA ASN A 273 -21.52 -17.23 12.04
C ASN A 273 -21.09 -17.41 10.58
N VAL A 274 -20.42 -18.52 10.26
CA VAL A 274 -20.02 -18.85 8.89
C VAL A 274 -21.25 -18.96 8.00
N SER A 275 -22.28 -19.67 8.48
CA SER A 275 -23.55 -19.81 7.77
C SER A 275 -24.23 -18.47 7.53
N ALA A 276 -24.20 -17.55 8.50
CA ALA A 276 -24.82 -16.22 8.37
C ALA A 276 -24.18 -15.43 7.21
N ILE A 277 -22.85 -15.50 7.11
CA ILE A 277 -22.10 -14.82 6.05
C ILE A 277 -22.40 -15.44 4.67
N ILE A 278 -22.56 -16.76 4.60
CA ILE A 278 -22.90 -17.47 3.35
C ILE A 278 -24.34 -17.19 2.92
N ALA A 279 -25.29 -17.25 3.86
CA ALA A 279 -26.71 -17.03 3.59
C ALA A 279 -26.99 -15.59 3.14
N ASP A 280 -26.41 -14.60 3.84
CA ASP A 280 -26.52 -13.17 3.51
C ASP A 280 -25.36 -12.68 2.61
N ALA A 281 -25.17 -13.37 1.49
CA ALA A 281 -24.11 -13.02 0.53
C ALA A 281 -24.22 -11.60 -0.03
N LYS A 282 -25.36 -10.90 0.10
CA LYS A 282 -25.56 -9.52 -0.38
C LYS A 282 -25.57 -8.45 0.72
N ASP A 283 -25.55 -8.82 2.01
CA ASP A 283 -25.64 -7.88 3.13
C ASP A 283 -26.95 -7.07 3.14
N GLU A 284 -28.03 -7.75 2.76
CA GLU A 284 -29.40 -7.21 2.73
C GLU A 284 -30.17 -7.51 4.04
N GLY A 285 -29.53 -8.27 4.96
CA GLY A 285 -30.06 -8.62 6.28
C GLY A 285 -30.81 -9.94 6.30
N ILE A 286 -30.57 -10.76 7.34
CA ILE A 286 -31.21 -12.08 7.52
C ILE A 286 -32.73 -11.98 7.78
N GLY A 287 -33.21 -10.81 8.22
CA GLY A 287 -34.60 -10.56 8.60
C GLY A 287 -35.53 -10.05 7.49
N SER A 288 -35.02 -9.76 6.28
CA SER A 288 -35.83 -9.24 5.17
C SER A 288 -36.58 -10.34 4.40
N ASP A 289 -36.12 -11.59 4.49
CA ASP A 289 -36.73 -12.76 3.85
C ASP A 289 -36.79 -13.96 4.81
N HIS A 290 -37.99 -14.50 5.03
CA HIS A 290 -38.22 -15.71 5.85
C HIS A 290 -37.42 -16.94 5.36
N TRP A 291 -37.01 -16.94 4.08
CA TRP A 291 -36.22 -17.99 3.44
C TRP A 291 -34.70 -17.87 3.71
N ILE A 292 -34.20 -16.65 3.94
CA ILE A 292 -32.79 -16.41 4.29
C ILE A 292 -32.52 -16.85 5.73
N SER A 293 -33.44 -16.60 6.66
CA SER A 293 -33.33 -17.06 8.05
C SER A 293 -33.40 -18.58 8.20
N THR A 294 -34.05 -19.25 7.25
CA THR A 294 -34.31 -20.68 7.30
C THR A 294 -33.21 -21.55 6.68
N SER A 295 -32.70 -21.17 5.51
CA SER A 295 -31.57 -21.86 4.85
C SER A 295 -30.27 -21.74 5.66
N TRP A 296 -30.11 -20.64 6.40
CA TRP A 296 -29.04 -20.43 7.36
C TRP A 296 -28.91 -21.55 8.40
N GLY A 297 -30.01 -21.98 9.02
CA GLY A 297 -29.97 -23.06 10.02
C GLY A 297 -29.52 -24.39 9.42
N LEU A 298 -29.99 -24.70 8.21
CA LEU A 298 -29.61 -25.90 7.48
C LEU A 298 -28.10 -25.90 7.15
N ILE A 299 -27.57 -24.81 6.59
CA ILE A 299 -26.14 -24.70 6.27
C ILE A 299 -25.27 -24.86 7.53
N ALA A 300 -25.66 -24.25 8.65
CA ALA A 300 -24.93 -24.43 9.92
C ALA A 300 -24.95 -25.90 10.38
N GLY A 301 -26.09 -26.58 10.28
CA GLY A 301 -26.21 -28.01 10.56
C GLY A 301 -25.34 -28.88 9.65
N LEU A 302 -25.31 -28.58 8.34
CA LEU A 302 -24.47 -29.29 7.36
C LEU A 302 -22.97 -29.09 7.65
N ILE A 303 -22.55 -27.87 8.00
CA ILE A 303 -21.16 -27.57 8.39
C ILE A 303 -20.76 -28.40 9.61
N LEU A 304 -21.59 -28.42 10.66
CA LEU A 304 -21.33 -29.22 11.87
C LEU A 304 -21.32 -30.71 11.57
N HIS A 305 -22.26 -31.20 10.76
CA HIS A 305 -22.27 -32.58 10.32
C HIS A 305 -20.98 -32.94 9.57
N CYS A 306 -20.52 -32.09 8.65
CA CYS A 306 -19.28 -32.33 7.92
C CYS A 306 -18.05 -32.31 8.82
N LYS A 307 -17.99 -31.38 9.79
CA LYS A 307 -16.89 -31.29 10.76
C LYS A 307 -16.70 -32.59 11.55
N TYR A 308 -17.80 -33.22 11.96
CA TYR A 308 -17.78 -34.33 12.90
C TYR A 308 -17.95 -35.73 12.28
N ALA A 309 -18.79 -35.89 11.26
CA ALA A 309 -19.15 -37.19 10.69
C ALA A 309 -18.50 -37.47 9.33
N GLU A 310 -18.38 -36.46 8.46
CA GLU A 310 -17.92 -36.67 7.09
C GLU A 310 -16.40 -36.75 6.94
N ARG A 311 -15.97 -37.43 5.86
CA ARG A 311 -14.56 -37.47 5.46
C ARG A 311 -14.10 -36.13 4.90
N ASP A 312 -14.98 -35.42 4.18
CA ASP A 312 -14.70 -34.12 3.60
C ASP A 312 -15.22 -33.00 4.50
N LYS A 313 -14.33 -32.41 5.29
CA LYS A 313 -14.67 -31.40 6.32
C LYS A 313 -14.64 -29.98 5.75
N SER A 314 -15.27 -29.77 4.61
CA SER A 314 -15.24 -28.50 3.87
C SER A 314 -16.65 -28.08 3.43
N LEU A 315 -16.78 -26.86 2.88
CA LEU A 315 -18.03 -26.42 2.27
C LEU A 315 -18.38 -27.23 1.01
N THR A 316 -17.37 -27.78 0.31
CA THR A 316 -17.61 -28.78 -0.75
C THR A 316 -18.20 -30.06 -0.17
N GLY A 317 -17.72 -30.52 0.99
CA GLY A 317 -18.33 -31.65 1.71
C GLY A 317 -19.80 -31.40 2.04
N ALA A 318 -20.12 -30.21 2.55
CA ALA A 318 -21.50 -29.81 2.84
C ALA A 318 -22.39 -29.77 1.59
N PHE A 319 -21.87 -29.26 0.47
CA PHE A 319 -22.57 -29.28 -0.82
C PHE A 319 -22.80 -30.69 -1.34
N ASN A 320 -21.77 -31.55 -1.29
CA ASN A 320 -21.84 -32.92 -1.77
C ASN A 320 -22.83 -33.75 -0.95
N TYR A 321 -22.86 -33.59 0.37
CA TYR A 321 -23.87 -34.25 1.20
C TYR A 321 -25.29 -33.78 0.85
N LEU A 322 -25.49 -32.48 0.67
CA LEU A 322 -26.80 -31.92 0.30
C LEU A 322 -27.32 -32.44 -1.05
N THR A 323 -26.41 -32.74 -1.99
CA THR A 323 -26.71 -33.11 -3.38
C THR A 323 -26.37 -34.57 -3.71
N ASP A 324 -26.13 -35.41 -2.69
CA ASP A 324 -25.67 -36.78 -2.89
C ASP A 324 -26.77 -37.60 -3.63
N PRO A 325 -26.48 -38.15 -4.82
CA PRO A 325 -27.47 -38.89 -5.61
C PRO A 325 -27.82 -40.25 -5.00
N THR A 326 -27.13 -40.69 -3.95
CA THR A 326 -27.46 -41.92 -3.23
C THR A 326 -28.69 -41.75 -2.32
N PHE A 327 -29.11 -40.52 -2.03
CA PHE A 327 -30.38 -40.27 -1.37
C PHE A 327 -31.54 -40.33 -2.38
N GLU A 328 -32.54 -41.16 -2.08
CA GLU A 328 -33.79 -41.27 -2.84
C GLU A 328 -34.61 -39.98 -2.76
N ASP A 329 -34.63 -39.34 -1.58
CA ASP A 329 -35.31 -38.07 -1.36
C ASP A 329 -34.67 -37.21 -0.24
N SER A 330 -35.19 -35.98 -0.10
CA SER A 330 -34.77 -35.05 0.95
C SER A 330 -35.00 -35.54 2.37
N GLU A 331 -35.96 -36.45 2.58
CA GLU A 331 -36.30 -36.98 3.91
C GLU A 331 -35.25 -38.00 4.34
N GLN A 332 -34.81 -38.89 3.44
CA GLN A 332 -33.71 -39.81 3.68
C GLN A 332 -32.41 -39.07 4.01
N MET A 333 -32.09 -37.98 3.29
CA MET A 333 -30.90 -37.15 3.57
C MET A 333 -30.95 -36.55 4.98
N LEU A 334 -32.09 -35.99 5.39
CA LEU A 334 -32.28 -35.40 6.72
C LEU A 334 -32.31 -36.47 7.82
N MET A 335 -32.86 -37.66 7.56
CA MET A 335 -32.76 -38.80 8.45
C MET A 335 -31.31 -39.28 8.60
N GLY A 336 -30.51 -39.19 7.54
CA GLY A 336 -29.06 -39.38 7.59
C GLY A 336 -28.39 -38.46 8.60
N LEU A 337 -28.75 -37.17 8.63
CA LEU A 337 -28.25 -36.21 9.62
C LEU A 337 -28.66 -36.58 11.06
N LEU A 338 -29.90 -37.05 11.25
CA LEU A 338 -30.42 -37.47 12.56
C LEU A 338 -29.74 -38.72 13.11
N ASN A 339 -29.38 -39.65 12.23
CA ASN A 339 -28.87 -40.98 12.61
C ASN A 339 -27.34 -41.06 12.59
N ALA A 340 -26.64 -40.01 12.13
CA ALA A 340 -25.19 -39.97 12.13
C ALA A 340 -24.60 -39.90 13.56
N GLU A 341 -23.58 -40.70 13.84
CA GLU A 341 -22.78 -40.54 15.05
C GLU A 341 -21.72 -39.45 14.84
N HIS A 342 -21.95 -38.25 15.40
CA HIS A 342 -20.99 -37.13 15.35
C HIS A 342 -19.92 -37.21 16.45
N ASP A 343 -20.23 -37.87 17.57
CA ASP A 343 -19.28 -38.16 18.65
C ASP A 343 -19.30 -39.65 19.02
N PRO A 344 -18.70 -40.53 18.19
CA PRO A 344 -18.73 -41.97 18.40
C PRO A 344 -18.16 -42.42 19.76
N MET A 345 -17.25 -41.61 20.33
CA MET A 345 -16.55 -41.89 21.59
C MET A 345 -17.15 -41.16 22.79
N GLY A 346 -18.20 -40.34 22.62
CA GLY A 346 -18.84 -39.58 23.71
C GLY A 346 -17.92 -38.57 24.41
N ARG A 347 -16.93 -38.00 23.70
CA ARG A 347 -15.94 -37.06 24.24
C ARG A 347 -16.52 -35.71 24.64
N PHE A 348 -17.57 -35.25 23.94
CA PHE A 348 -18.16 -33.94 24.16
C PHE A 348 -19.30 -33.96 25.18
N GLY A 349 -19.75 -35.15 25.61
CA GLY A 349 -20.75 -35.31 26.65
C GLY A 349 -22.11 -34.70 26.31
N TRP A 350 -22.48 -34.69 25.02
CA TRP A 350 -23.76 -34.13 24.59
C TRP A 350 -24.93 -34.91 25.18
N THR A 351 -25.99 -34.19 25.49
CA THR A 351 -27.25 -34.76 25.97
C THR A 351 -28.39 -34.43 25.03
N ASP A 352 -29.34 -35.34 24.91
CA ASP A 352 -30.60 -35.09 24.22
C ASP A 352 -31.56 -34.22 25.08
N SER A 353 -32.75 -33.97 24.56
CA SER A 353 -33.80 -33.20 25.26
C SER A 353 -34.31 -33.85 26.55
N SER A 354 -34.04 -35.14 26.75
CA SER A 354 -34.39 -35.89 27.96
C SER A 354 -33.23 -35.97 28.94
N GLY A 355 -32.09 -35.32 28.66
CA GLY A 355 -30.90 -35.32 29.48
C GLY A 355 -30.07 -36.60 29.36
N GLN A 356 -30.38 -37.48 28.40
CA GLN A 356 -29.62 -38.72 28.19
C GLN A 356 -28.42 -38.47 27.27
N PRO A 357 -27.28 -39.16 27.49
CA PRO A 357 -26.13 -39.05 26.61
C PRO A 357 -26.50 -39.38 25.16
N THR A 358 -26.10 -38.51 24.24
CA THR A 358 -26.29 -38.70 22.80
C THR A 358 -24.97 -38.57 22.06
N LYS A 359 -24.81 -39.34 21.00
CA LYS A 359 -23.69 -39.25 20.06
C LYS A 359 -23.99 -38.35 18.87
N VAL A 360 -25.25 -37.94 18.71
CA VAL A 360 -25.70 -37.05 17.63
C VAL A 360 -25.54 -35.62 18.11
N HIS A 361 -24.92 -34.76 17.30
CA HIS A 361 -24.74 -33.37 17.64
C HIS A 361 -26.12 -32.69 17.85
N PRO A 362 -26.43 -32.09 19.02
CA PRO A 362 -27.76 -31.59 19.35
C PRO A 362 -28.34 -30.59 18.33
N ILE A 363 -27.51 -29.67 17.83
CA ILE A 363 -27.95 -28.70 16.80
C ILE A 363 -28.20 -29.36 15.44
N VAL A 364 -27.38 -30.33 15.02
CA VAL A 364 -27.63 -31.08 13.77
C VAL A 364 -28.97 -31.82 13.89
N ALA A 365 -29.22 -32.46 15.04
CA ALA A 365 -30.48 -33.15 15.28
C ALA A 365 -31.69 -32.20 15.26
N ALA A 366 -31.58 -31.05 15.92
CA ALA A 366 -32.63 -30.04 15.94
C ALA A 366 -32.95 -29.49 14.55
N VAL A 367 -31.91 -29.17 13.75
CA VAL A 367 -32.07 -28.66 12.38
C VAL A 367 -32.68 -29.71 11.46
N ALA A 368 -32.27 -30.96 11.56
CA ALA A 368 -32.83 -32.05 10.76
C ALA A 368 -34.31 -32.28 11.11
N ARG A 369 -34.65 -32.36 12.40
CA ARG A 369 -36.03 -32.49 12.87
C ARG A 369 -36.90 -31.31 12.43
N ALA A 370 -36.39 -30.09 12.53
CA ALA A 370 -37.12 -28.89 12.10
C ALA A 370 -37.46 -28.93 10.61
N ASN A 371 -36.55 -29.40 9.75
CA ASN A 371 -36.82 -29.54 8.32
C ASN A 371 -37.72 -30.72 7.97
N LEU A 372 -37.63 -31.84 8.70
CA LEU A 372 -38.53 -32.99 8.51
C LEU A 372 -39.99 -32.67 8.86
N ASN A 373 -40.20 -31.82 9.87
CA ASN A 373 -41.53 -31.38 10.29
C ASN A 373 -42.19 -30.39 9.29
N ARG A 374 -41.47 -29.92 8.28
CA ARG A 374 -42.01 -29.03 7.24
C ARG A 374 -42.79 -29.79 6.18
N GLU A 375 -43.73 -29.08 5.57
CA GLU A 375 -44.37 -29.54 4.34
C GLU A 375 -43.33 -29.76 3.23
N ALA A 376 -43.52 -30.78 2.39
CA ALA A 376 -42.56 -31.18 1.37
C ALA A 376 -42.12 -30.03 0.44
N LYS A 377 -43.06 -29.14 0.07
CA LYS A 377 -42.77 -27.98 -0.79
C LYS A 377 -41.92 -26.92 -0.09
N GLU A 378 -42.22 -26.61 1.17
CA GLU A 378 -41.42 -25.68 1.98
C GLU A 378 -40.02 -26.25 2.20
N ARG A 379 -39.92 -27.55 2.55
CA ARG A 379 -38.66 -28.26 2.70
C ARG A 379 -37.81 -28.17 1.43
N ALA A 380 -38.37 -28.50 0.26
CA ALA A 380 -37.65 -28.44 -1.02
C ALA A 380 -37.14 -27.01 -1.33
N SER A 381 -37.92 -25.98 -1.02
CA SER A 381 -37.52 -24.58 -1.17
C SER A 381 -36.30 -24.21 -0.32
N VAL A 382 -36.25 -24.68 0.94
CA VAL A 382 -35.12 -24.46 1.86
C VAL A 382 -33.85 -25.13 1.36
N LEU A 383 -33.94 -26.40 0.92
CA LEU A 383 -32.79 -27.14 0.39
C LEU A 383 -32.25 -26.49 -0.89
N SER A 384 -33.12 -26.14 -1.84
CA SER A 384 -32.72 -25.47 -3.08
C SER A 384 -32.04 -24.12 -2.84
N THR A 385 -32.49 -23.38 -1.81
CA THR A 385 -31.83 -22.15 -1.38
C THR A 385 -30.43 -22.44 -0.84
N ALA A 386 -30.26 -23.44 0.02
CA ALA A 386 -28.96 -23.83 0.56
C ALA A 386 -27.99 -24.30 -0.55
N GLU A 387 -28.47 -25.08 -1.52
CA GLU A 387 -27.71 -25.53 -2.69
C GLU A 387 -27.19 -24.34 -3.49
N THR A 388 -28.05 -23.37 -3.79
CA THR A 388 -27.67 -22.15 -4.53
C THR A 388 -26.57 -21.36 -3.82
N LYS A 389 -26.59 -21.31 -2.48
CA LYS A 389 -25.58 -20.58 -1.69
C LYS A 389 -24.24 -21.33 -1.61
N LEU A 390 -24.26 -22.65 -1.74
CA LEU A 390 -23.06 -23.50 -1.71
C LEU A 390 -22.53 -23.88 -3.10
N ALA A 391 -23.27 -23.58 -4.18
CA ALA A 391 -22.94 -23.98 -5.56
C ALA A 391 -21.54 -23.54 -6.03
N LEU A 392 -20.98 -22.45 -5.48
CA LEU A 392 -19.60 -22.03 -5.79
C LEU A 392 -18.57 -23.13 -5.49
N TYR A 393 -18.79 -23.92 -4.43
CA TYR A 393 -17.88 -24.95 -3.95
C TYR A 393 -18.00 -26.28 -4.71
N GLN A 394 -18.93 -26.37 -5.68
CA GLN A 394 -19.03 -27.49 -6.62
C GLN A 394 -17.89 -27.47 -7.65
N ASP A 395 -17.35 -26.29 -7.97
CA ASP A 395 -16.24 -26.14 -8.92
C ASP A 395 -15.01 -26.94 -8.42
N PRO A 396 -14.49 -27.91 -9.20
CA PRO A 396 -13.37 -28.75 -8.76
C PRO A 396 -12.09 -27.98 -8.41
N VAL A 397 -11.84 -26.86 -9.07
CA VAL A 397 -10.67 -26.01 -8.82
C VAL A 397 -10.84 -25.28 -7.50
N ILE A 398 -12.01 -24.67 -7.26
CA ILE A 398 -12.31 -23.98 -6.00
C ILE A 398 -12.34 -24.98 -4.85
N ALA A 399 -13.02 -26.11 -5.02
CA ALA A 399 -13.08 -27.20 -4.04
C ALA A 399 -11.67 -27.62 -3.62
N ARG A 400 -10.77 -27.86 -4.58
CA ARG A 400 -9.38 -28.24 -4.31
C ARG A 400 -8.62 -27.21 -3.48
N ASN A 401 -8.86 -25.92 -3.71
CA ASN A 401 -8.20 -24.81 -3.03
C ASN A 401 -8.91 -24.37 -1.73
N THR A 402 -10.07 -24.93 -1.41
CA THR A 402 -10.85 -24.61 -0.20
C THR A 402 -11.16 -25.82 0.69
N LYS A 403 -10.64 -27.00 0.33
CA LYS A 403 -10.84 -28.26 1.08
C LYS A 403 -9.92 -28.43 2.29
N ARG A 404 -8.80 -27.72 2.33
CA ARG A 404 -7.82 -27.74 3.45
C ARG A 404 -7.34 -26.33 3.75
N SER A 405 -6.76 -26.11 4.93
CA SER A 405 -6.03 -24.88 5.23
C SER A 405 -4.54 -25.10 5.32
N ASP A 406 -3.77 -24.26 4.62
CA ASP A 406 -2.32 -24.20 4.75
C ASP A 406 -1.87 -23.13 5.78
N PHE A 407 -2.79 -22.24 6.19
CA PHE A 407 -2.57 -21.19 7.19
C PHE A 407 -3.86 -20.91 7.97
N ARG A 408 -3.77 -20.34 9.18
CA ARG A 408 -4.93 -19.76 9.88
C ARG A 408 -4.94 -18.25 9.79
N ILE A 409 -6.12 -17.66 9.85
CA ILE A 409 -6.27 -16.20 9.86
C ILE A 409 -5.64 -15.58 11.11
N ALA A 410 -5.70 -16.26 12.27
CA ALA A 410 -5.09 -15.78 13.50
C ALA A 410 -3.58 -15.52 13.37
N ASP A 411 -2.91 -16.31 12.51
CA ASP A 411 -1.46 -16.21 12.28
C ASP A 411 -1.07 -14.91 11.58
N LEU A 412 -2.00 -14.26 10.86
CA LEU A 412 -1.74 -12.96 10.23
C LEU A 412 -1.25 -11.92 11.24
N MET A 413 -1.72 -11.96 12.49
CA MET A 413 -1.33 -11.01 13.53
C MET A 413 -0.48 -11.63 14.63
N ASN A 414 -0.51 -12.96 14.79
CA ASN A 414 0.04 -13.64 15.96
C ASN A 414 1.18 -14.62 15.67
N HIS A 415 1.52 -14.84 14.40
CA HIS A 415 2.68 -15.62 14.03
C HIS A 415 3.98 -14.93 14.48
N GLU A 416 5.05 -15.70 14.66
CA GLU A 416 6.34 -15.15 15.12
C GLU A 416 6.93 -14.16 14.10
N LYS A 417 6.84 -14.49 12.81
CA LYS A 417 7.16 -13.61 11.67
C LYS A 417 5.95 -12.82 11.18
N PRO A 418 6.14 -11.61 10.63
CA PRO A 418 5.07 -10.90 9.94
C PRO A 418 4.60 -11.69 8.72
N VAL A 419 3.30 -11.69 8.45
CA VAL A 419 2.67 -12.50 7.39
C VAL A 419 2.10 -11.61 6.29
N SER A 420 2.39 -11.96 5.04
CA SER A 420 1.98 -11.22 3.86
C SER A 420 1.05 -12.05 3.00
N LEU A 421 -0.24 -11.90 3.25
CA LEU A 421 -1.29 -12.57 2.50
C LEU A 421 -1.73 -11.74 1.28
N TYR A 422 -1.72 -12.38 0.12
CA TYR A 422 -2.26 -11.87 -1.14
C TYR A 422 -3.44 -12.73 -1.56
N LEU A 423 -4.63 -12.14 -1.66
CA LEU A 423 -5.81 -12.77 -2.23
C LEU A 423 -5.86 -12.41 -3.71
N VAL A 424 -5.45 -13.34 -4.56
CA VAL A 424 -5.37 -13.14 -6.01
C VAL A 424 -6.66 -13.63 -6.66
N VAL A 425 -7.35 -12.74 -7.36
CA VAL A 425 -8.64 -13.04 -8.02
C VAL A 425 -8.59 -12.55 -9.45
N PRO A 426 -8.60 -13.43 -10.47
CA PRO A 426 -8.62 -13.01 -11.85
C PRO A 426 -9.81 -12.08 -12.16
N PRO A 427 -9.64 -11.02 -12.97
CA PRO A 427 -10.72 -10.09 -13.28
C PRO A 427 -11.96 -10.77 -13.89
N SER A 428 -11.76 -11.83 -14.68
CA SER A 428 -12.83 -12.63 -15.28
C SER A 428 -13.70 -13.38 -14.27
N ASP A 429 -13.16 -13.71 -13.10
CA ASP A 429 -13.84 -14.50 -12.06
C ASP A 429 -14.33 -13.65 -10.88
N LYS A 430 -14.06 -12.34 -10.89
CA LYS A 430 -14.36 -11.42 -9.77
C LYS A 430 -15.79 -11.51 -9.26
N ALA A 431 -16.79 -11.49 -10.16
CA ALA A 431 -18.20 -11.57 -9.76
C ALA A 431 -18.55 -12.94 -9.16
N ARG A 432 -18.00 -14.02 -9.73
CA ARG A 432 -18.24 -15.39 -9.28
C ARG A 432 -17.60 -15.69 -7.93
N LEU A 433 -16.40 -15.16 -7.69
CA LEU A 433 -15.64 -15.35 -6.45
C LEU A 433 -15.98 -14.35 -5.36
N GLN A 434 -16.79 -13.33 -5.66
CA GLN A 434 -17.20 -12.32 -4.68
C GLN A 434 -17.74 -12.93 -3.38
N PRO A 435 -18.61 -13.96 -3.36
CA PRO A 435 -19.09 -14.57 -2.12
C PRO A 435 -17.96 -15.16 -1.25
N LEU A 436 -16.95 -15.80 -1.86
CA LEU A 436 -15.81 -16.36 -1.14
C LEU A 436 -14.92 -15.25 -0.54
N LEU A 437 -14.67 -14.18 -1.29
CA LEU A 437 -13.89 -13.04 -0.77
C LEU A 437 -14.59 -12.34 0.38
N ARG A 438 -15.91 -12.18 0.28
CA ARG A 438 -16.74 -11.63 1.35
C ARG A 438 -16.67 -12.51 2.59
N LEU A 439 -16.81 -13.82 2.42
CA LEU A 439 -16.65 -14.79 3.49
C LEU A 439 -15.29 -14.64 4.18
N PHE A 440 -14.22 -14.59 3.39
CA PHE A 440 -12.86 -14.44 3.90
C PHE A 440 -12.68 -13.16 4.72
N PHE A 441 -12.99 -11.99 4.15
CA PHE A 441 -12.75 -10.70 4.82
C PHE A 441 -13.67 -10.47 6.02
N THR A 442 -14.94 -10.87 5.93
CA THR A 442 -15.88 -10.77 7.05
C THR A 442 -15.44 -11.66 8.20
N TYR A 443 -15.03 -12.90 7.91
CA TYR A 443 -14.51 -13.80 8.94
C TYR A 443 -13.18 -13.29 9.51
N LEU A 444 -12.29 -12.75 8.67
CA LEU A 444 -11.02 -12.17 9.10
C LEU A 444 -11.21 -11.05 10.12
N ILE A 445 -12.05 -10.06 9.79
CA ILE A 445 -12.32 -8.93 10.69
C ILE A 445 -12.89 -9.46 12.00
N ARG A 446 -13.88 -10.35 11.91
CA ARG A 446 -14.55 -10.90 13.08
C ARG A 446 -13.62 -11.68 14.00
N LEU A 447 -12.77 -12.55 13.45
CA LEU A 447 -11.85 -13.38 14.23
C LEU A 447 -10.79 -12.53 14.93
N LEU A 448 -10.21 -11.57 14.21
CA LEU A 448 -9.12 -10.74 14.72
C LEU A 448 -9.59 -9.66 15.71
N THR A 449 -10.90 -9.46 15.89
CA THR A 449 -11.47 -8.50 16.84
C THR A 449 -12.32 -9.12 17.96
N GLN A 450 -12.10 -10.40 18.31
CA GLN A 450 -12.94 -11.09 19.31
C GLN A 450 -12.71 -10.64 20.76
N LYS A 451 -11.47 -10.30 21.15
CA LYS A 451 -11.12 -10.01 22.55
C LYS A 451 -10.14 -8.84 22.63
N MET A 452 -10.47 -7.87 23.48
CA MET A 452 -9.57 -6.79 23.87
C MET A 452 -9.27 -6.95 25.35
N GLU A 453 -7.99 -7.01 25.69
CA GLU A 453 -7.52 -7.09 27.07
C GLU A 453 -7.17 -5.70 27.58
N PHE A 454 -7.44 -5.45 28.87
CA PHE A 454 -7.17 -4.17 29.51
C PHE A 454 -6.27 -4.40 30.73
N ALA A 455 -5.21 -3.61 30.84
CA ALA A 455 -4.37 -3.53 32.03
C ALA A 455 -4.11 -2.05 32.33
N ASP A 456 -4.20 -1.68 33.61
CA ASP A 456 -3.95 -0.32 34.09
C ASP A 456 -4.76 0.79 33.37
N GLY A 457 -5.97 0.44 32.90
CA GLY A 457 -6.86 1.38 32.20
C GLY A 457 -6.55 1.60 30.71
N GLU A 458 -5.53 0.92 30.17
CA GLU A 458 -5.19 0.94 28.74
C GLU A 458 -5.42 -0.43 28.09
N SER A 459 -5.74 -0.43 26.79
CA SER A 459 -5.81 -1.67 26.01
C SER A 459 -4.41 -2.26 25.86
N VAL A 460 -4.22 -3.51 26.28
CA VAL A 460 -2.97 -4.24 26.06
C VAL A 460 -2.97 -4.78 24.63
N ARG A 461 -1.84 -4.65 23.94
CA ARG A 461 -1.66 -5.24 22.61
C ARG A 461 -1.67 -6.76 22.72
N SER A 462 -2.74 -7.39 22.24
CA SER A 462 -2.89 -8.84 22.17
C SER A 462 -2.26 -9.46 20.91
N PHE A 463 -1.70 -8.66 20.01
CA PHE A 463 -1.12 -9.08 18.74
C PHE A 463 0.39 -8.88 18.67
N ARG A 464 1.09 -9.73 17.91
CA ARG A 464 2.54 -9.60 17.65
C ARG A 464 2.83 -8.59 16.54
N HIS A 465 2.03 -8.61 15.48
CA HIS A 465 2.20 -7.77 14.29
C HIS A 465 0.91 -7.01 13.98
N ARG A 466 1.03 -5.72 13.63
CA ARG A 466 -0.10 -4.96 13.05
C ARG A 466 -0.49 -5.57 11.71
N LEU A 467 -1.77 -5.45 11.35
CA LEU A 467 -2.26 -5.89 10.06
C LEU A 467 -2.65 -4.69 9.19
N LEU A 468 -2.02 -4.55 8.03
CA LEU A 468 -2.50 -3.69 6.96
C LEU A 468 -3.54 -4.45 6.13
N LEU A 469 -4.80 -4.07 6.21
CA LEU A 469 -5.87 -4.56 5.36
C LEU A 469 -5.95 -3.66 4.11
N LEU A 470 -5.32 -4.10 3.01
CA LEU A 470 -5.26 -3.35 1.75
C LEU A 470 -6.32 -3.88 0.78
N ILE A 471 -7.34 -3.07 0.49
CA ILE A 471 -8.40 -3.43 -0.45
C ILE A 471 -8.29 -2.53 -1.68
N ASP A 472 -7.65 -3.03 -2.74
CA ASP A 472 -7.36 -2.24 -3.96
C ASP A 472 -8.62 -1.77 -4.70
N GLU A 473 -9.76 -2.45 -4.56
CA GLU A 473 -11.03 -1.96 -5.10
C GLU A 473 -12.18 -2.42 -4.20
N LEU A 474 -12.56 -1.58 -3.24
CA LEU A 474 -13.56 -1.93 -2.22
C LEU A 474 -14.93 -2.33 -2.82
N PRO A 475 -15.51 -1.61 -3.80
CA PRO A 475 -16.83 -1.92 -4.33
C PRO A 475 -16.93 -3.31 -4.97
N THR A 476 -15.81 -3.93 -5.31
CA THR A 476 -15.75 -5.29 -5.88
C THR A 476 -16.17 -6.37 -4.91
N LEU A 477 -16.02 -6.12 -3.62
CA LEU A 477 -16.45 -7.03 -2.57
C LEU A 477 -17.97 -6.93 -2.32
N GLY A 478 -18.66 -5.96 -2.93
CA GLY A 478 -20.04 -5.63 -2.56
C GLY A 478 -20.11 -5.00 -1.17
N LYS A 479 -21.33 -4.85 -0.64
CA LYS A 479 -21.55 -4.17 0.63
C LYS A 479 -21.00 -5.00 1.78
N MET A 480 -19.99 -4.51 2.48
CA MET A 480 -19.38 -5.19 3.64
C MET A 480 -19.76 -4.45 4.93
N SER A 481 -20.93 -4.73 5.49
CA SER A 481 -21.43 -4.05 6.71
C SER A 481 -20.48 -4.25 7.88
N GLN A 482 -19.93 -5.46 8.05
CA GLN A 482 -18.94 -5.76 9.08
C GLN A 482 -17.68 -4.88 8.97
N LEU A 483 -17.23 -4.57 7.75
CA LEU A 483 -16.12 -3.65 7.53
C LEU A 483 -16.55 -2.21 7.82
N GLN A 484 -17.72 -1.79 7.33
CA GLN A 484 -18.24 -0.44 7.54
C GLN A 484 -18.38 -0.08 9.03
N GLU A 485 -19.00 -0.96 9.81
CA GLU A 485 -19.10 -0.83 11.26
C GLU A 485 -17.74 -1.02 11.93
N GLY A 486 -16.93 -1.95 11.39
CA GLY A 486 -15.57 -2.27 11.82
C GLY A 486 -14.62 -1.09 11.89
N LEU A 487 -14.68 -0.16 10.94
CA LEU A 487 -13.80 1.01 10.87
C LEU A 487 -13.82 1.88 12.16
N GLY A 488 -14.86 1.78 12.98
CA GLY A 488 -14.92 2.48 14.27
C GLY A 488 -14.02 1.88 15.36
N TYR A 489 -13.67 0.59 15.28
CA TYR A 489 -12.97 -0.11 16.36
C TYR A 489 -11.77 -0.97 15.93
N ILE A 490 -11.69 -1.43 14.67
CA ILE A 490 -10.63 -2.37 14.22
C ILE A 490 -9.23 -1.79 14.37
N ALA A 491 -9.09 -0.46 14.36
CA ALA A 491 -7.83 0.22 14.60
C ALA A 491 -7.26 -0.05 16.01
N GLY A 492 -8.13 -0.13 17.03
CA GLY A 492 -7.76 -0.50 18.39
C GLY A 492 -7.26 -1.94 18.50
N TYR A 493 -7.66 -2.81 17.57
CA TYR A 493 -7.17 -4.19 17.44
C TYR A 493 -5.91 -4.30 16.59
N GLY A 494 -5.30 -3.18 16.17
CA GLY A 494 -4.06 -3.18 15.39
C GLY A 494 -4.24 -3.37 13.88
N ILE A 495 -5.47 -3.27 13.37
CA ILE A 495 -5.77 -3.37 11.94
C ILE A 495 -5.89 -1.96 11.33
N THR A 496 -5.08 -1.68 10.32
CA THR A 496 -5.18 -0.45 9.52
C THR A 496 -5.81 -0.79 8.17
N ALA A 497 -7.03 -0.31 7.91
CA ALA A 497 -7.66 -0.40 6.61
C ALA A 497 -7.12 0.65 5.63
N PHE A 498 -6.68 0.21 4.46
CA PHE A 498 -6.28 1.04 3.34
C PHE A 498 -7.16 0.72 2.13
N LEU A 499 -8.17 1.56 1.93
CA LEU A 499 -9.31 1.30 1.06
C LEU A 499 -9.22 2.18 -0.19
N PHE A 500 -9.50 1.59 -1.34
CA PHE A 500 -9.48 2.29 -2.63
C PHE A 500 -10.85 2.19 -3.30
N VAL A 501 -11.33 3.32 -3.79
CA VAL A 501 -12.59 3.48 -4.54
C VAL A 501 -12.32 4.29 -5.80
N GLN A 502 -13.08 4.06 -6.88
CA GLN A 502 -12.87 4.84 -8.11
C GLN A 502 -13.45 6.26 -7.98
N ASP A 503 -14.65 6.36 -7.43
CA ASP A 503 -15.37 7.60 -7.19
C ASP A 503 -16.42 7.40 -6.06
N THR A 504 -17.09 8.49 -5.70
CA THR A 504 -18.14 8.50 -4.67
C THR A 504 -19.38 7.72 -5.11
N ILE A 505 -19.73 7.78 -6.40
CA ILE A 505 -20.96 7.16 -6.93
C ILE A 505 -20.87 5.65 -6.78
N GLN A 506 -19.74 5.05 -7.17
CA GLN A 506 -19.51 3.60 -7.02
C GLN A 506 -19.57 3.15 -5.55
N LEU A 507 -19.15 4.01 -4.62
CA LEU A 507 -19.25 3.72 -3.19
C LEU A 507 -20.70 3.81 -2.70
N GLU A 508 -21.42 4.86 -3.10
CA GLU A 508 -22.85 5.06 -2.77
C GLU A 508 -23.74 3.98 -3.40
N ASP A 509 -23.44 3.48 -4.60
CA ASP A 509 -24.17 2.39 -5.27
C ASP A 509 -24.13 1.09 -4.46
N VAL A 510 -23.02 0.84 -3.75
CA VAL A 510 -22.81 -0.39 -2.99
C VAL A 510 -23.25 -0.24 -1.54
N TYR A 511 -22.93 0.88 -0.89
CA TYR A 511 -23.15 1.08 0.55
C TYR A 511 -24.34 2.01 0.88
N GLY A 512 -24.96 2.61 -0.13
CA GLY A 512 -25.99 3.64 0.00
C GLY A 512 -25.42 5.04 0.23
N GLU A 513 -26.26 6.06 0.07
CA GLU A 513 -25.90 7.48 0.25
C GLU A 513 -25.42 7.80 1.68
N ASN A 514 -25.92 7.07 2.68
CA ASN A 514 -25.59 7.25 4.10
C ASN A 514 -24.42 6.36 4.57
N GLN A 515 -23.53 5.96 3.66
CA GLN A 515 -22.35 5.16 4.02
C GLN A 515 -21.45 5.87 5.03
N THR A 516 -20.86 5.09 5.94
CA THR A 516 -19.94 5.60 6.98
C THR A 516 -18.47 5.23 6.71
N ILE A 517 -18.17 4.61 5.56
CA ILE A 517 -16.78 4.29 5.15
C ILE A 517 -15.94 5.56 5.07
N THR A 518 -16.49 6.61 4.46
CA THR A 518 -15.78 7.89 4.28
C THR A 518 -15.52 8.56 5.62
N SER A 519 -16.50 8.59 6.53
CA SER A 519 -16.35 9.20 7.86
C SER A 519 -15.45 8.38 8.79
N GLY A 520 -15.47 7.04 8.67
CA GLY A 520 -14.60 6.12 9.42
C GLY A 520 -13.12 6.17 9.02
N CYS A 521 -12.79 6.76 7.87
CA CYS A 521 -11.41 6.99 7.44
C CYS A 521 -10.93 8.39 7.82
N GLN A 522 -9.94 8.47 8.72
CA GLN A 522 -9.37 9.73 9.19
C GLN A 522 -8.59 10.46 8.10
N VAL A 523 -7.89 9.69 7.24
CA VAL A 523 -7.16 10.22 6.09
C VAL A 523 -7.94 9.89 4.82
N ARG A 524 -8.19 10.91 4.01
CA ARG A 524 -8.77 10.77 2.68
C ARG A 524 -7.79 11.30 1.66
N VAL A 525 -7.52 10.53 0.62
CA VAL A 525 -6.68 10.96 -0.49
C VAL A 525 -7.51 11.00 -1.76
N ALA A 526 -7.43 12.10 -2.50
CA ALA A 526 -8.15 12.26 -3.75
C ALA A 526 -7.18 12.51 -4.91
N TYR A 527 -7.34 11.72 -5.96
CA TYR A 527 -6.73 11.99 -7.26
C TYR A 527 -7.70 12.86 -8.08
N ALA A 528 -7.28 13.30 -9.26
CA ALA A 528 -8.19 13.96 -10.20
C ALA A 528 -9.41 13.05 -10.47
N PRO A 529 -10.64 13.46 -10.14
CA PRO A 529 -11.83 12.64 -10.31
C PRO A 529 -12.33 12.68 -11.76
N ASN A 530 -13.03 11.63 -12.18
CA ASN A 530 -13.69 11.56 -13.48
C ASN A 530 -15.16 12.01 -13.43
N THR A 531 -15.73 12.16 -12.24
CA THR A 531 -17.15 12.48 -12.04
C THR A 531 -17.34 13.83 -11.36
N LEU A 532 -18.34 14.60 -11.78
CA LEU A 532 -18.65 15.91 -11.19
C LEU A 532 -19.09 15.78 -9.72
N ARG A 533 -19.79 14.71 -9.38
CA ARG A 533 -20.23 14.42 -8.00
C ARG A 533 -19.03 14.37 -7.05
N THR A 534 -18.04 13.54 -7.36
CA THR A 534 -16.82 13.44 -6.54
C THR A 534 -16.01 14.73 -6.54
N ALA A 535 -15.98 15.47 -7.66
CA ALA A 535 -15.33 16.77 -7.70
C ALA A 535 -15.96 17.80 -6.75
N LYS A 536 -17.30 17.82 -6.67
CA LYS A 536 -18.05 18.66 -5.70
C LYS A 536 -17.73 18.28 -4.26
N ASP A 537 -17.70 16.98 -3.95
CA ASP A 537 -17.39 16.51 -2.60
C ASP A 537 -15.96 16.91 -2.20
N ILE A 538 -14.99 16.74 -3.11
CA ILE A 538 -13.59 17.14 -2.89
C ILE A 538 -13.47 18.66 -2.73
N SER A 539 -14.11 19.46 -3.60
CA SER A 539 -14.18 20.92 -3.53
C SER A 539 -14.69 21.38 -2.17
N ALA A 540 -15.80 20.81 -1.71
CA ALA A 540 -16.35 21.07 -0.38
C ALA A 540 -15.37 20.68 0.75
N MET A 541 -14.68 19.53 0.64
CA MET A 541 -13.66 19.12 1.61
C MET A 541 -12.44 20.05 1.65
N THR A 542 -12.10 20.74 0.55
CA THR A 542 -11.03 21.75 0.57
C THR A 542 -11.41 23.02 1.34
N GLY A 543 -12.72 23.27 1.48
CA GLY A 543 -13.28 24.42 2.19
C GLY A 543 -13.31 25.70 1.37
N VAL A 544 -13.83 26.77 1.98
CA VAL A 544 -13.97 28.10 1.39
C VAL A 544 -12.95 29.08 1.95
N THR A 545 -12.46 29.97 1.08
CA THR A 545 -11.46 30.98 1.40
C THR A 545 -11.96 32.38 1.01
N THR A 546 -11.37 33.40 1.62
CA THR A 546 -11.73 34.79 1.36
C THR A 546 -10.73 35.38 0.35
N VAL A 547 -11.21 35.84 -0.80
CA VAL A 547 -10.37 36.44 -1.85
C VAL A 547 -10.70 37.92 -2.02
N LYS A 548 -9.67 38.75 -2.20
CA LYS A 548 -9.83 40.17 -2.56
C LYS A 548 -10.12 40.32 -4.04
N ARG A 549 -11.29 40.86 -4.38
CA ARG A 549 -11.63 41.31 -5.73
C ARG A 549 -11.40 42.81 -5.82
N GLN A 550 -10.40 43.21 -6.58
CA GLN A 550 -10.16 44.62 -6.90
C GLN A 550 -10.88 44.96 -8.22
N THR A 551 -11.77 45.94 -8.18
CA THR A 551 -12.37 46.52 -9.39
C THR A 551 -11.71 47.88 -9.61
N VAL A 552 -10.97 47.99 -10.71
CA VAL A 552 -10.32 49.24 -11.11
C VAL A 552 -11.20 49.90 -12.16
N ASN A 553 -11.81 51.02 -11.80
CA ASN A 553 -12.61 51.82 -12.72
C ASN A 553 -11.77 52.97 -13.25
N TYR A 554 -11.61 53.00 -14.58
CA TYR A 554 -11.02 54.11 -15.31
C TYR A 554 -12.14 55.04 -15.78
N SER A 555 -12.25 56.23 -15.20
CA SER A 555 -13.07 57.30 -15.77
C SER A 555 -12.14 58.43 -16.25
N GLY A 556 -12.16 58.74 -17.55
CA GLY A 556 -11.45 59.91 -18.09
C GLY A 556 -10.98 59.79 -19.54
N LYS A 557 -11.28 60.82 -20.35
CA LYS A 557 -10.81 60.99 -21.74
C LYS A 557 -9.27 61.07 -21.76
N ARG A 558 -8.65 60.45 -22.79
CA ARG A 558 -7.22 60.15 -23.00
C ARG A 558 -6.19 61.31 -22.87
N MET A 559 -6.54 62.53 -22.43
CA MET A 559 -5.64 63.69 -22.42
C MET A 559 -5.82 64.61 -21.19
N ALA A 560 -5.49 64.12 -19.99
CA ALA A 560 -5.21 64.98 -18.84
C ALA A 560 -4.05 64.40 -18.03
N ALA A 561 -2.96 65.17 -17.90
CA ALA A 561 -1.69 64.77 -17.29
C ALA A 561 -1.71 64.80 -15.74
N THR A 562 -2.83 64.43 -15.13
CA THR A 562 -3.01 64.39 -13.68
C THR A 562 -3.62 63.04 -13.29
N LEU A 563 -2.83 62.24 -12.56
CA LEU A 563 -3.09 60.88 -12.06
C LEU A 563 -4.22 60.79 -11.00
N ASP A 564 -5.24 61.65 -11.07
CA ASP A 564 -6.21 61.86 -9.98
C ASP A 564 -7.56 61.13 -10.17
N GLN A 565 -7.68 60.20 -11.13
CA GLN A 565 -8.95 59.55 -11.47
C GLN A 565 -8.87 58.01 -11.60
N MET A 566 -8.11 57.36 -10.70
CA MET A 566 -8.18 55.90 -10.51
C MET A 566 -8.99 55.58 -9.25
N SER A 567 -10.21 55.04 -9.43
CA SER A 567 -10.99 54.50 -8.31
C SER A 567 -10.76 52.98 -8.22
N VAL A 568 -10.11 52.55 -7.15
CA VAL A 568 -9.92 51.13 -6.82
C VAL A 568 -10.90 50.75 -5.71
N SER A 569 -11.89 49.93 -6.04
CA SER A 569 -12.80 49.35 -5.05
C SER A 569 -12.32 47.96 -4.71
N GLU A 570 -12.03 47.69 -3.43
CA GLU A 570 -11.71 46.35 -2.93
C GLU A 570 -12.93 45.73 -2.28
N GLU A 571 -13.33 44.55 -2.76
CA GLU A 571 -14.38 43.73 -2.16
C GLU A 571 -13.77 42.40 -1.70
N LEU A 572 -14.18 41.92 -0.52
CA LEU A 572 -13.85 40.58 -0.06
C LEU A 572 -14.99 39.66 -0.49
N VAL A 573 -14.67 38.62 -1.25
CA VAL A 573 -15.66 37.65 -1.75
C VAL A 573 -15.30 36.23 -1.30
N GLU A 574 -16.32 35.41 -1.12
CA GLU A 574 -16.18 33.99 -0.88
C GLU A 574 -15.76 33.26 -2.16
N ARG A 575 -14.79 32.36 -2.04
CA ARG A 575 -14.38 31.46 -3.12
C ARG A 575 -14.05 30.09 -2.54
N PRO A 576 -14.49 28.96 -3.14
CA PRO A 576 -13.93 27.65 -2.82
C PRO A 576 -12.39 27.69 -2.92
N LEU A 577 -11.68 27.01 -2.03
CA LEU A 577 -10.22 26.94 -2.09
C LEU A 577 -9.79 26.34 -3.44
N MET A 578 -10.51 25.33 -3.90
CA MET A 578 -10.42 24.79 -5.25
C MET A 578 -11.84 24.62 -5.80
N THR A 579 -12.13 25.14 -6.99
CA THR A 579 -13.43 24.93 -7.62
C THR A 579 -13.56 23.49 -8.14
N ASP A 580 -14.78 23.02 -8.35
CA ASP A 580 -15.05 21.67 -8.87
C ASP A 580 -14.32 21.43 -10.21
N GLU A 581 -14.25 22.45 -11.06
CA GLU A 581 -13.51 22.44 -12.33
C GLU A 581 -11.99 22.34 -12.12
N GLU A 582 -11.43 23.06 -11.13
CA GLU A 582 -10.01 22.95 -10.77
C GLU A 582 -9.68 21.58 -10.19
N VAL A 583 -10.61 20.98 -9.41
CA VAL A 583 -10.49 19.59 -8.92
C VAL A 583 -10.45 18.60 -10.07
N MET A 584 -11.36 18.70 -11.04
CA MET A 584 -11.36 17.81 -12.22
C MET A 584 -10.12 17.99 -13.09
N ARG A 585 -9.50 19.18 -13.07
CA ARG A 585 -8.26 19.49 -13.79
C ARG A 585 -7.00 19.32 -12.96
N LEU A 586 -7.07 18.67 -11.79
CA LEU A 586 -5.91 18.42 -10.96
C LEU A 586 -4.83 17.68 -11.79
N PRO A 587 -3.57 18.17 -11.81
CA PRO A 587 -2.51 17.53 -12.58
C PRO A 587 -2.33 16.06 -12.25
N ARG A 588 -1.97 15.23 -13.25
CA ARG A 588 -1.84 13.78 -13.07
C ARG A 588 -0.80 13.36 -12.04
N ASP A 589 0.20 14.20 -11.79
CA ASP A 589 1.25 14.01 -10.80
C ASP A 589 0.90 14.56 -9.41
N GLU A 590 -0.28 15.17 -9.24
CA GLU A 590 -0.75 15.75 -7.99
C GLU A 590 -1.87 14.93 -7.34
N LEU A 591 -2.01 15.12 -6.03
CA LEU A 591 -3.08 14.56 -5.22
C LEU A 591 -3.46 15.55 -4.11
N LEU A 592 -4.66 15.38 -3.55
CA LEU A 592 -5.09 16.07 -2.35
C LEU A 592 -5.16 15.09 -1.18
N ILE A 593 -4.63 15.46 -0.02
CA ILE A 593 -4.71 14.69 1.22
C ILE A 593 -5.50 15.50 2.23
N PHE A 594 -6.52 14.88 2.81
CA PHE A 594 -7.33 15.43 3.87
C PHE A 594 -7.06 14.64 5.13
N ASN A 595 -6.68 15.34 6.21
CA ASN A 595 -6.56 14.78 7.55
C ASN A 595 -7.52 15.53 8.47
N ALA A 596 -8.30 14.80 9.25
CA ALA A 596 -9.27 15.39 10.17
C ALA A 596 -8.60 16.41 11.11
N GLY A 597 -9.19 17.59 11.26
CA GLY A 597 -8.66 18.66 12.12
C GLY A 597 -7.50 19.48 11.52
N HIS A 598 -7.13 19.23 10.26
CA HIS A 598 -6.00 19.89 9.62
C HIS A 598 -6.36 20.49 8.26
N HIS A 599 -5.57 21.46 7.81
CA HIS A 599 -5.66 22.02 6.46
C HIS A 599 -5.38 20.94 5.40
N PRO A 600 -6.07 20.98 4.25
CA PRO A 600 -5.82 20.05 3.15
C PRO A 600 -4.39 20.19 2.62
N ILE A 601 -3.78 19.08 2.24
CA ILE A 601 -2.43 19.05 1.67
C ILE A 601 -2.56 18.85 0.17
N ARG A 602 -2.00 19.77 -0.62
CA ARG A 602 -1.77 19.55 -2.05
C ARG A 602 -0.40 18.94 -2.23
N GLY A 603 -0.37 17.66 -2.55
CA GLY A 603 0.85 16.85 -2.64
C GLY A 603 1.13 16.34 -4.05
N LYS A 604 2.24 15.62 -4.18
CA LYS A 604 2.63 14.89 -5.38
C LYS A 604 2.39 13.39 -5.21
N LYS A 605 2.06 12.72 -6.31
CA LYS A 605 2.02 11.27 -6.38
C LYS A 605 3.43 10.70 -6.32
N LEU A 606 3.54 9.55 -5.68
CA LEU A 606 4.74 8.72 -5.76
C LEU A 606 4.66 7.82 -6.98
N ARG A 607 5.82 7.37 -7.46
CA ARG A 607 5.93 6.33 -8.48
C ARG A 607 7.10 5.45 -8.11
N TYR A 608 6.85 4.17 -7.82
CA TYR A 608 7.87 3.27 -7.30
C TYR A 608 9.08 3.17 -8.25
N PHE A 609 8.86 3.23 -9.57
CA PHE A 609 9.92 3.12 -10.58
C PHE A 609 10.82 4.35 -10.71
N GLU A 610 10.39 5.52 -10.18
CA GLU A 610 11.24 6.71 -10.08
C GLU A 610 12.20 6.62 -8.88
N MET A 611 11.96 5.67 -7.96
CA MET A 611 12.72 5.50 -6.73
C MET A 611 13.61 4.26 -6.85
N ALA A 612 14.93 4.47 -6.96
CA ALA A 612 15.90 3.39 -7.21
C ALA A 612 15.75 2.20 -6.24
N GLU A 613 15.48 2.48 -4.96
CA GLU A 613 15.30 1.45 -3.94
C GLU A 613 14.03 0.63 -4.17
N PHE A 614 12.89 1.24 -4.49
CA PHE A 614 11.66 0.48 -4.77
C PHE A 614 11.72 -0.24 -6.11
N LYS A 615 12.37 0.34 -7.11
CA LYS A 615 12.65 -0.36 -8.37
C LYS A 615 13.49 -1.62 -8.14
N ARG A 616 14.52 -1.53 -7.29
CA ARG A 616 15.36 -2.68 -6.89
C ARG A 616 14.54 -3.76 -6.17
N ARG A 617 13.72 -3.36 -5.19
CA ARG A 617 12.86 -4.29 -4.44
C ARG A 617 11.79 -4.95 -5.30
N ALA A 618 11.18 -4.20 -6.23
CA ALA A 618 10.16 -4.71 -7.14
C ALA A 618 10.71 -5.62 -8.24
N ALA A 619 12.03 -5.60 -8.47
CA ALA A 619 12.70 -6.51 -9.39
C ALA A 619 13.06 -7.86 -8.74
N MET A 620 12.89 -8.00 -7.42
CA MET A 620 13.08 -9.27 -6.71
C MET A 620 11.96 -10.23 -7.07
N GLU A 621 12.31 -11.49 -7.34
CA GLU A 621 11.35 -12.45 -7.83
C GLU A 621 10.41 -12.98 -6.75
N SER A 622 9.17 -13.22 -7.13
CA SER A 622 8.17 -13.84 -6.27
C SER A 622 8.67 -15.19 -5.74
N PRO A 623 8.52 -15.47 -4.42
CA PRO A 623 8.90 -16.76 -3.88
C PRO A 623 7.94 -17.84 -4.39
N THR A 624 8.45 -19.06 -4.46
CA THR A 624 7.69 -20.27 -4.81
C THR A 624 7.42 -21.06 -3.54
N ARG A 625 6.23 -21.62 -3.41
CA ARG A 625 5.91 -22.51 -2.31
C ARG A 625 6.42 -23.92 -2.59
N VAL A 626 7.07 -24.51 -1.59
CA VAL A 626 7.51 -25.90 -1.57
C VAL A 626 6.65 -26.62 -0.54
N GLU A 627 6.03 -27.72 -0.94
CA GLU A 627 5.17 -28.55 -0.10
C GLU A 627 5.76 -29.96 -0.03
N ILE A 628 5.91 -30.51 1.18
CA ILE A 628 6.38 -31.88 1.42
C ILE A 628 5.36 -32.59 2.31
N ALA A 629 4.88 -33.74 1.84
CA ALA A 629 3.97 -34.58 2.59
C ALA A 629 4.72 -35.74 3.25
N ILE A 630 4.56 -35.82 4.58
CA ILE A 630 5.28 -36.71 5.48
C ILE A 630 4.26 -37.63 6.13
N ARG A 631 4.51 -38.94 6.14
CA ARG A 631 3.67 -39.88 6.91
C ARG A 631 4.23 -40.04 8.32
N GLU A 632 3.58 -39.42 9.30
CA GLU A 632 3.91 -39.51 10.72
C GLU A 632 2.80 -40.27 11.47
N ASN A 633 3.16 -41.33 12.20
CA ASN A 633 2.21 -42.12 13.02
C ASN A 633 0.96 -42.58 12.25
N GLY A 634 1.12 -42.98 10.98
CA GLY A 634 0.02 -43.42 10.12
C GLY A 634 -0.86 -42.29 9.55
N ARG A 635 -0.58 -41.02 9.86
CA ARG A 635 -1.24 -39.83 9.29
C ARG A 635 -0.32 -39.11 8.32
N ILE A 636 -0.87 -38.55 7.24
CA ILE A 636 -0.11 -37.68 6.34
C ILE A 636 -0.19 -36.26 6.90
N ARG A 637 0.96 -35.67 7.21
CA ARG A 637 1.12 -34.26 7.51
C ARG A 637 1.82 -33.58 6.35
N THR A 638 1.33 -32.41 6.01
CA THR A 638 1.93 -31.56 4.98
C THR A 638 2.66 -30.43 5.67
N HIS A 639 3.94 -30.29 5.38
CA HIS A 639 4.73 -29.12 5.75
C HIS A 639 5.03 -28.31 4.50
N TRP A 640 5.16 -26.99 4.66
CA TRP A 640 5.49 -26.13 3.53
C TRP A 640 6.31 -24.92 3.93
N PHE A 641 7.09 -24.42 2.98
CA PHE A 641 7.85 -23.20 3.12
C PHE A 641 7.89 -22.44 1.80
N MET A 642 8.14 -21.14 1.89
CA MET A 642 8.40 -20.32 0.72
C MET A 642 9.89 -20.29 0.42
N VAL A 643 10.26 -20.39 -0.86
CA VAL A 643 11.65 -20.31 -1.30
C VAL A 643 11.81 -19.28 -2.42
N GLN A 644 12.90 -18.52 -2.33
CA GLN A 644 13.36 -17.64 -3.40
C GLN A 644 14.82 -18.00 -3.71
N CYS A 645 15.15 -18.11 -5.00
CA CYS A 645 16.46 -18.53 -5.47
C CYS A 645 17.10 -17.42 -6.31
N GLU A 646 18.33 -17.05 -6.00
CA GLU A 646 19.12 -16.07 -6.77
C GLU A 646 20.49 -16.67 -7.11
N PRO A 647 20.91 -16.70 -8.38
CA PRO A 647 22.22 -17.20 -8.73
C PRO A 647 23.33 -16.29 -8.17
N LEU A 648 24.45 -16.90 -7.80
CA LEU A 648 25.70 -16.26 -7.36
C LEU A 648 26.86 -16.69 -8.27
N ASP A 649 28.05 -16.15 -8.00
CA ASP A 649 29.28 -16.51 -8.70
C ASP A 649 29.61 -18.01 -8.55
N LYS A 650 30.30 -18.56 -9.56
CA LYS A 650 30.80 -19.96 -9.57
C LYS A 650 29.70 -21.02 -9.46
N GLY A 651 28.47 -20.68 -9.84
CA GLY A 651 27.32 -21.60 -9.86
C GLY A 651 26.73 -21.89 -8.48
N ALA A 652 27.11 -21.13 -7.44
CA ALA A 652 26.39 -21.12 -6.18
C ALA A 652 25.02 -20.43 -6.34
N ILE A 653 24.07 -20.76 -5.47
CA ILE A 653 22.72 -20.20 -5.50
C ILE A 653 22.41 -19.71 -4.09
N LYS A 654 22.07 -18.43 -3.95
CA LYS A 654 21.48 -17.90 -2.73
C LYS A 654 20.05 -18.42 -2.63
N VAL A 655 19.73 -19.05 -1.51
CA VAL A 655 18.40 -19.62 -1.24
C VAL A 655 17.85 -18.92 -0.01
N CYS A 656 16.74 -18.21 -0.16
CA CYS A 656 16.01 -17.62 0.95
C CYS A 656 14.78 -18.47 1.24
N ILE A 657 14.70 -19.03 2.44
CA ILE A 657 13.61 -19.90 2.89
C ILE A 657 12.84 -19.20 4.01
N ASN A 658 11.52 -19.17 3.91
CA ASN A 658 10.66 -18.80 5.04
C ASN A 658 9.69 -19.95 5.27
N ALA A 659 9.97 -20.75 6.29
CA ALA A 659 9.08 -21.79 6.76
C ALA A 659 7.93 -21.21 7.59
N TYR A 660 6.78 -21.89 7.53
CA TYR A 660 5.61 -21.59 8.35
C TYR A 660 5.77 -22.12 9.78
N ASP A 661 6.43 -23.26 9.91
CA ASP A 661 6.73 -23.97 11.13
C ASP A 661 8.18 -24.50 11.08
N THR A 662 8.61 -25.23 12.11
CA THR A 662 9.90 -25.93 12.03
C THR A 662 9.81 -27.04 11.00
N PHE A 663 10.86 -27.17 10.20
CA PHE A 663 10.85 -28.01 9.01
C PHE A 663 12.00 -29.01 9.02
N PRO A 664 11.77 -30.32 8.73
CA PRO A 664 12.82 -31.34 8.79
C PRO A 664 14.03 -31.05 7.87
N PRO A 665 15.21 -31.66 8.13
CA PRO A 665 16.38 -31.49 7.27
C PRO A 665 16.11 -31.88 5.81
N VAL A 666 16.60 -31.06 4.87
CA VAL A 666 16.39 -31.24 3.42
C VAL A 666 17.69 -31.41 2.64
N SER A 667 17.66 -32.25 1.62
CA SER A 667 18.65 -32.31 0.55
C SER A 667 18.20 -31.47 -0.66
N ILE A 668 19.17 -30.93 -1.39
CA ILE A 668 18.91 -30.05 -2.54
C ILE A 668 19.49 -30.65 -3.82
N THR A 669 18.65 -30.71 -4.85
CA THR A 669 19.06 -31.04 -6.21
C THR A 669 18.62 -29.93 -7.13
N VAL A 670 19.54 -29.38 -7.91
CA VAL A 670 19.24 -28.35 -8.91
C VAL A 670 19.00 -29.03 -10.24
N LYS A 671 17.88 -28.72 -10.88
CA LYS A 671 17.52 -29.23 -12.21
C LYS A 671 17.50 -28.10 -13.22
N GLN A 672 18.14 -28.29 -14.36
CA GLN A 672 18.11 -27.36 -15.49
C GLN A 672 17.92 -28.14 -16.79
N GLU A 673 17.17 -27.56 -17.72
CA GLU A 673 17.07 -28.13 -19.07
C GLU A 673 18.41 -27.98 -19.78
N SER A 674 18.90 -29.07 -20.38
CA SER A 674 20.15 -29.03 -21.12
C SER A 674 20.14 -27.92 -22.19
N PRO A 675 21.24 -27.15 -22.31
CA PRO A 675 21.45 -26.24 -23.44
C PRO A 675 21.53 -26.97 -24.79
N ASP A 676 21.96 -28.24 -24.80
CA ASP A 676 22.12 -29.07 -25.99
C ASP A 676 20.80 -29.74 -26.39
N LEU A 677 20.20 -29.21 -27.45
CA LEU A 677 18.79 -29.39 -27.83
C LEU A 677 18.46 -30.68 -28.61
N GLN A 678 19.37 -31.67 -28.62
CA GLN A 678 19.09 -32.97 -29.25
C GLN A 678 18.63 -34.05 -28.26
N THR A 679 18.73 -33.80 -26.96
CA THR A 679 18.35 -34.77 -25.94
C THR A 679 17.32 -34.17 -24.99
N ASP A 680 16.24 -34.89 -24.70
CA ASP A 680 15.21 -34.54 -23.69
C ASP A 680 15.73 -34.62 -22.24
N VAL A 681 17.04 -34.53 -22.04
CA VAL A 681 17.70 -34.78 -20.75
C VAL A 681 17.66 -33.51 -19.91
N VAL A 682 16.92 -33.58 -18.81
CA VAL A 682 17.04 -32.64 -17.69
C VAL A 682 18.36 -32.97 -16.98
N GLN A 683 19.23 -31.99 -16.83
CA GLN A 683 20.46 -32.14 -16.07
C GLN A 683 20.15 -31.94 -14.59
N GLU A 684 20.62 -32.87 -13.76
CA GLU A 684 20.49 -32.82 -12.30
C GLU A 684 21.88 -32.58 -11.70
N PHE A 685 21.95 -31.66 -10.74
CA PHE A 685 23.18 -31.27 -10.07
C PHE A 685 22.96 -31.34 -8.56
N ASP A 686 23.85 -32.01 -7.84
CA ASP A 686 23.77 -32.13 -6.39
C ASP A 686 24.38 -30.91 -5.69
N TYR A 687 23.62 -30.34 -4.76
CA TYR A 687 23.99 -29.16 -4.02
C TYR A 687 23.91 -29.42 -2.51
N VAL A 688 24.78 -28.73 -1.76
CA VAL A 688 24.72 -28.69 -0.29
C VAL A 688 24.32 -27.30 0.16
N LEU A 689 23.40 -27.23 1.12
CA LEU A 689 22.97 -25.97 1.72
C LEU A 689 23.99 -25.54 2.79
N THR A 690 24.37 -24.27 2.85
CA THR A 690 25.32 -23.74 3.84
C THR A 690 24.83 -22.44 4.46
N LYS A 691 25.24 -22.15 5.70
CA LYS A 691 24.79 -20.95 6.45
C LYS A 691 25.94 -19.99 6.74
N GLY A 692 26.38 -19.21 5.77
CA GLY A 692 27.32 -18.06 5.95
C GLY A 692 28.75 -18.38 6.44
N ASP A 693 28.94 -19.47 7.18
CA ASP A 693 30.19 -20.01 7.71
C ASP A 693 30.81 -21.07 6.79
N GLY A 694 30.11 -21.41 5.69
CA GLY A 694 30.53 -22.39 4.69
C GLY A 694 30.35 -23.86 5.11
N LYS A 695 29.78 -24.14 6.29
CA LYS A 695 29.48 -25.51 6.72
C LYS A 695 28.15 -25.99 6.16
N GLU A 696 28.07 -27.27 5.85
CA GLU A 696 26.83 -27.92 5.40
C GLU A 696 25.77 -27.84 6.50
N PHE A 697 24.59 -27.35 6.13
CA PHE A 697 23.42 -27.26 6.97
C PHE A 697 22.63 -28.56 6.84
N ALA A 698 22.72 -29.42 7.86
CA ALA A 698 22.07 -30.73 7.92
C ALA A 698 21.15 -30.87 9.15
N GLN A 699 20.62 -29.75 9.65
CA GLN A 699 19.77 -29.69 10.85
C GLN A 699 18.33 -29.32 10.46
N GLU A 700 17.42 -29.39 11.43
CA GLU A 700 16.05 -28.91 11.27
C GLU A 700 16.07 -27.41 10.95
N LEU A 701 15.32 -27.00 9.94
CA LEU A 701 15.13 -25.60 9.57
C LEU A 701 14.22 -24.94 10.60
N THR A 702 14.77 -24.01 11.37
CA THR A 702 13.98 -23.19 12.30
C THR A 702 13.44 -21.95 11.61
N LEU A 703 12.52 -21.24 12.27
CA LEU A 703 11.98 -19.98 11.76
C LEU A 703 13.08 -18.92 11.57
N ASP A 704 14.14 -18.92 12.37
CA ASP A 704 15.23 -17.94 12.22
C ASP A 704 16.17 -18.25 11.03
N ASP A 705 16.15 -19.49 10.54
CA ASP A 705 17.00 -19.93 9.44
C ASP A 705 16.41 -19.53 8.08
N THR A 706 16.73 -18.32 7.65
CA THR A 706 16.11 -17.69 6.48
C THR A 706 16.98 -17.55 5.25
N HIS A 707 18.30 -17.50 5.43
CA HIS A 707 19.24 -17.16 4.37
C HIS A 707 20.33 -18.21 4.28
N PHE A 708 20.47 -18.79 3.09
CA PHE A 708 21.41 -19.85 2.83
C PHE A 708 22.11 -19.65 1.49
N VAL A 709 23.20 -20.40 1.33
CA VAL A 709 23.88 -20.55 0.05
C VAL A 709 23.95 -22.04 -0.29
N ALA A 710 23.30 -22.43 -1.38
CA ALA A 710 23.45 -23.74 -1.97
C ALA A 710 24.71 -23.73 -2.85
N VAL A 711 25.65 -24.63 -2.57
CA VAL A 711 26.89 -24.78 -3.33
C VAL A 711 26.98 -26.17 -3.98
N PRO A 712 27.59 -26.30 -5.16
CA PRO A 712 27.70 -27.60 -5.85
C PRO A 712 28.57 -28.57 -5.05
N ARG A 713 28.10 -29.80 -4.82
CA ARG A 713 28.82 -30.79 -4.00
C ARG A 713 30.19 -31.16 -4.60
N ASP A 714 30.27 -31.27 -5.93
CA ASP A 714 31.50 -31.63 -6.64
C ASP A 714 32.38 -30.41 -7.00
N GLY A 715 32.00 -29.21 -6.55
CA GLY A 715 32.71 -27.96 -6.85
C GLY A 715 32.65 -27.52 -8.32
N ARG A 716 31.89 -28.22 -9.16
CA ARG A 716 31.70 -27.92 -10.59
C ARG A 716 30.21 -27.84 -10.91
N ALA A 717 29.64 -26.63 -10.89
CA ALA A 717 28.34 -26.40 -11.50
C ALA A 717 28.52 -25.98 -12.96
N GLN A 718 27.99 -26.79 -13.87
CA GLN A 718 27.81 -26.44 -15.29
C GLN A 718 26.44 -25.78 -15.53
N LEU A 719 25.83 -25.21 -14.49
CA LEU A 719 24.58 -24.47 -14.57
C LEU A 719 24.80 -23.14 -15.31
N ASP A 720 23.99 -22.81 -16.32
CA ASP A 720 23.90 -21.43 -16.80
C ASP A 720 22.94 -20.65 -15.88
N PRO A 721 23.45 -19.72 -15.04
CA PRO A 721 22.61 -18.98 -14.09
C PRO A 721 21.59 -18.06 -14.76
N ARG A 722 21.77 -17.75 -16.05
CA ARG A 722 20.84 -16.91 -16.82
C ARG A 722 19.69 -17.71 -17.40
N GLU A 723 19.78 -19.03 -17.40
CA GLU A 723 18.72 -19.90 -17.88
C GLU A 723 17.78 -20.35 -16.77
N TYR A 724 16.62 -20.85 -17.18
CA TYR A 724 15.62 -21.42 -16.28
C TYR A 724 16.21 -22.60 -15.50
N PHE A 725 16.03 -22.61 -14.17
CA PHE A 725 16.38 -23.74 -13.32
C PHE A 725 15.40 -23.90 -12.16
N GLU A 726 15.36 -25.12 -11.61
CA GLU A 726 14.56 -25.50 -10.46
C GLU A 726 15.47 -26.01 -9.35
N VAL A 727 15.18 -25.61 -8.11
CA VAL A 727 15.84 -26.09 -6.91
C VAL A 727 14.87 -27.02 -6.21
N HIS A 728 15.10 -28.34 -6.32
CA HIS A 728 14.26 -29.37 -5.75
C HIS A 728 14.70 -29.67 -4.31
N PHE A 729 13.71 -29.83 -3.43
CA PHE A 729 13.89 -30.10 -2.01
C PHE A 729 13.31 -31.47 -1.68
N ALA A 730 14.15 -32.35 -1.14
CA ALA A 730 13.74 -33.65 -0.64
C ALA A 730 14.15 -33.80 0.83
N LEU A 731 13.52 -34.71 1.57
CA LEU A 731 13.93 -35.01 2.94
C LEU A 731 15.27 -35.76 2.94
N GLN A 732 16.13 -35.45 3.90
CA GLN A 732 17.40 -36.15 4.07
C GLN A 732 17.17 -37.58 4.63
N ASP A 733 17.89 -38.57 4.09
CA ASP A 733 17.84 -39.97 4.54
C ASP A 733 18.13 -40.06 6.06
N GLY A 734 17.31 -40.83 6.79
CA GLY A 734 17.46 -41.00 8.23
C GLY A 734 16.57 -40.11 9.11
N ALA A 735 15.70 -39.27 8.52
CA ALA A 735 14.70 -38.49 9.27
C ALA A 735 13.59 -39.33 9.96
N GLY A 736 13.69 -40.66 9.97
CA GLY A 736 12.72 -41.56 10.64
C GLY A 736 11.37 -41.71 9.93
N VAL A 737 11.21 -41.21 8.70
CA VAL A 737 9.95 -41.19 7.95
C VAL A 737 9.92 -42.33 6.94
N ALA A 738 8.97 -43.26 7.10
CA ALA A 738 8.94 -44.52 6.35
C ALA A 738 8.57 -44.40 4.86
N GLU A 739 7.83 -43.36 4.44
CA GLU A 739 7.45 -43.14 3.04
C GLU A 739 7.10 -41.64 2.83
N SER A 740 8.00 -40.85 2.24
CA SER A 740 7.66 -39.50 1.77
C SER A 740 7.16 -39.55 0.33
N LYS A 741 5.92 -39.14 0.09
CA LYS A 741 5.42 -38.90 -1.26
C LYS A 741 5.34 -37.39 -1.43
N ILE A 742 6.22 -36.85 -2.28
CA ILE A 742 6.29 -35.47 -2.79
C ILE A 742 7.43 -34.64 -2.18
N ALA A 743 8.47 -34.44 -3.00
CA ALA A 743 9.48 -33.39 -2.91
C ALA A 743 8.96 -32.17 -3.68
N GLY A 744 9.10 -30.95 -3.16
CA GLY A 744 8.70 -29.72 -3.86
C GLY A 744 9.90 -29.02 -4.50
N PHE A 745 9.67 -27.91 -5.20
CA PHE A 745 10.76 -27.16 -5.84
C PHE A 745 10.53 -25.65 -5.84
N GLY A 746 11.63 -24.91 -5.68
CA GLY A 746 11.69 -23.50 -6.04
C GLY A 746 12.05 -23.35 -7.52
N ARG A 747 11.48 -22.37 -8.21
CA ARG A 747 11.83 -22.10 -9.61
C ARG A 747 12.43 -20.72 -9.78
N ARG A 748 13.35 -20.61 -10.73
CA ARG A 748 13.96 -19.36 -11.19
C ARG A 748 13.68 -19.19 -12.67
N LEU A 749 13.08 -18.06 -13.07
CA LEU A 749 12.84 -17.76 -14.48
C LEU A 749 14.14 -17.47 -15.23
N SER A 750 14.17 -17.72 -16.54
CA SER A 750 15.30 -17.38 -17.41
C SER A 750 15.42 -15.86 -17.57
N ASP A 751 16.63 -15.31 -17.46
CA ASP A 751 16.95 -13.90 -17.73
C ASP A 751 16.52 -13.51 -19.14
N TYR A 752 16.74 -14.41 -20.10
CA TYR A 752 16.36 -14.20 -21.49
C TYR A 752 14.85 -14.17 -21.70
N GLU A 753 14.10 -14.98 -20.95
CA GLU A 753 12.63 -14.92 -20.98
C GLU A 753 12.13 -13.61 -20.37
N ARG A 754 12.73 -13.16 -19.27
CA ARG A 754 12.39 -11.89 -18.63
C ARG A 754 12.66 -10.71 -19.55
N GLU A 755 13.80 -10.72 -20.25
CA GLU A 755 14.13 -9.72 -21.27
C GLU A 755 13.10 -9.73 -22.41
N ALA A 756 12.73 -10.90 -22.93
CA ALA A 756 11.72 -11.01 -23.97
C ALA A 756 10.35 -10.48 -23.51
N ARG A 757 9.89 -10.87 -22.31
CA ARG A 757 8.63 -10.36 -21.70
C ARG A 757 8.65 -8.85 -21.55
N LYS A 758 9.79 -8.28 -21.12
CA LYS A 758 9.97 -6.84 -20.98
C LYS A 758 9.86 -6.13 -22.32
N LEU A 759 10.55 -6.62 -23.36
CA LEU A 759 10.51 -6.04 -24.69
C LEU A 759 9.12 -6.10 -25.32
N VAL A 760 8.35 -7.18 -25.08
CA VAL A 760 6.95 -7.25 -25.54
C VAL A 760 6.11 -6.17 -24.85
N LYS A 761 6.23 -6.01 -23.52
CA LYS A 761 5.51 -4.95 -22.80
C LYS A 761 5.89 -3.56 -23.33
N GLU A 762 7.17 -3.28 -23.54
CA GLU A 762 7.63 -2.01 -24.11
C GLU A 762 7.11 -1.77 -25.53
N HIS A 763 7.00 -2.81 -26.36
CA HIS A 763 6.43 -2.72 -27.70
C HIS A 763 4.98 -2.24 -27.63
N TYR A 764 4.14 -2.87 -26.81
CA TYR A 764 2.74 -2.47 -26.68
C TYR A 764 2.57 -1.14 -25.96
N TYR A 765 3.40 -0.79 -24.97
CA TYR A 765 3.34 0.55 -24.37
C TYR A 765 3.52 1.66 -25.41
N LYS A 766 4.43 1.46 -26.38
CA LYS A 766 4.57 2.41 -27.50
C LYS A 766 3.34 2.44 -28.39
N VAL A 767 2.75 1.28 -28.70
CA VAL A 767 1.49 1.21 -29.46
C VAL A 767 0.37 1.95 -28.74
N GLU A 768 0.29 1.85 -27.41
CA GLU A 768 -0.68 2.58 -26.60
C GLU A 768 -0.45 4.10 -26.64
N GLU A 769 0.80 4.55 -26.54
CA GLU A 769 1.16 5.97 -26.67
C GLU A 769 0.80 6.52 -28.05
N ASP A 770 1.08 5.77 -29.12
CA ASP A 770 0.86 6.19 -30.50
C ASP A 770 -0.63 6.19 -30.89
N THR A 771 -1.40 5.20 -30.44
CA THR A 771 -2.79 4.99 -30.86
C THR A 771 -3.82 5.51 -29.87
N GLY A 772 -3.42 5.77 -28.62
CA GLY A 772 -4.32 6.07 -27.50
C GLY A 772 -5.22 4.91 -27.08
N LYS A 773 -5.07 3.72 -27.69
CA LYS A 773 -5.84 2.51 -27.37
C LYS A 773 -5.00 1.58 -26.51
N VAL A 774 -5.53 1.22 -25.35
CA VAL A 774 -4.89 0.28 -24.41
C VAL A 774 -4.95 -1.14 -24.98
N ALA A 775 -3.82 -1.84 -24.97
CA ALA A 775 -3.73 -3.24 -25.35
C ALA A 775 -3.74 -4.10 -24.07
N ASP A 776 -4.72 -5.01 -23.95
CA ASP A 776 -4.72 -6.00 -22.87
C ASP A 776 -3.82 -7.16 -23.26
N ILE A 777 -2.55 -7.09 -22.85
CA ILE A 777 -1.52 -8.05 -23.27
C ILE A 777 -1.54 -9.27 -22.36
N ARG A 778 -1.76 -10.44 -22.94
CA ARG A 778 -1.65 -11.73 -22.25
C ARG A 778 -0.39 -12.45 -22.71
N LEU A 779 0.62 -12.47 -21.85
CA LEU A 779 1.93 -13.09 -22.12
C LEU A 779 1.99 -14.53 -21.58
N GLU A 780 1.92 -15.51 -22.48
CA GLU A 780 1.97 -16.94 -22.15
C GLU A 780 3.24 -17.61 -22.67
N ARG A 781 3.69 -18.67 -21.97
CA ARG A 781 4.74 -19.55 -22.50
C ARG A 781 4.09 -20.55 -23.44
N ALA A 782 4.73 -20.90 -24.54
CA ALA A 782 4.22 -21.93 -25.44
C ALA A 782 4.13 -23.30 -24.74
N GLU A 783 2.98 -23.95 -24.88
CA GLU A 783 2.67 -25.29 -24.41
C GLU A 783 2.92 -26.33 -25.52
N GLN A 784 3.25 -27.56 -25.11
CA GLN A 784 3.68 -28.62 -26.04
C GLN A 784 2.54 -29.18 -26.90
N ASP A 785 1.29 -29.09 -26.45
CA ASP A 785 0.14 -29.70 -27.15
C ASP A 785 -0.60 -28.70 -28.06
N CYS A 786 -0.14 -27.45 -28.13
CA CYS A 786 -0.83 -26.36 -28.78
C CYS A 786 -0.25 -26.04 -30.17
N ARG A 787 -1.14 -25.74 -31.12
CA ARG A 787 -0.78 -25.15 -32.43
C ARG A 787 -0.91 -23.63 -32.33
N TYR A 788 0.18 -22.93 -32.59
CA TYR A 788 0.24 -21.47 -32.53
C TYR A 788 0.25 -20.90 -33.95
N ARG A 789 -0.70 -20.02 -34.25
CA ARG A 789 -0.74 -19.28 -35.52
C ARG A 789 -0.77 -17.81 -35.20
N GLY A 790 0.19 -17.06 -35.74
CA GLY A 790 0.41 -15.69 -35.32
C GLY A 790 1.40 -14.92 -36.16
N VAL A 791 1.57 -13.65 -35.81
CA VAL A 791 2.61 -12.77 -36.38
C VAL A 791 3.72 -12.62 -35.36
N VAL A 792 4.97 -12.71 -35.81
CA VAL A 792 6.12 -12.48 -34.94
C VAL A 792 6.24 -10.99 -34.61
N LEU A 793 6.05 -10.63 -33.35
CA LEU A 793 6.18 -9.25 -32.87
C LEU A 793 7.65 -8.83 -32.71
N LEU A 794 8.47 -9.72 -32.17
CA LEU A 794 9.90 -9.50 -31.97
C LEU A 794 10.63 -10.83 -31.82
N ALA A 795 11.91 -10.82 -32.14
CA ALA A 795 12.86 -11.91 -31.90
C ALA A 795 14.04 -11.37 -31.08
N THR A 796 14.29 -11.99 -29.92
CA THR A 796 15.49 -11.77 -29.11
C THR A 796 16.57 -12.80 -29.48
N SER A 797 17.67 -12.86 -28.74
CA SER A 797 18.69 -13.88 -28.92
C SER A 797 18.22 -15.31 -28.59
N HIS A 798 17.19 -15.46 -27.74
CA HIS A 798 16.74 -16.77 -27.22
C HIS A 798 15.25 -17.03 -27.42
N TYR A 799 14.42 -16.00 -27.60
CA TYR A 799 12.98 -16.12 -27.67
C TYR A 799 12.40 -15.35 -28.86
N VAL A 800 11.32 -15.88 -29.42
CA VAL A 800 10.45 -15.20 -30.38
C VAL A 800 9.09 -15.00 -29.73
N ALA A 801 8.57 -13.79 -29.81
CA ALA A 801 7.23 -13.48 -29.36
C ALA A 801 6.26 -13.50 -30.54
N VAL A 802 5.24 -14.34 -30.47
CA VAL A 802 4.24 -14.54 -31.53
C VAL A 802 2.88 -14.10 -31.01
N GLU A 803 2.28 -13.09 -31.63
CA GLU A 803 0.91 -12.64 -31.35
C GLU A 803 -0.08 -13.54 -32.09
N ARG A 804 -1.04 -14.12 -31.36
CA ARG A 804 -2.00 -15.08 -31.93
C ARG A 804 -3.02 -14.35 -32.83
N VAL A 805 -3.22 -14.87 -34.05
CA VAL A 805 -4.21 -14.29 -34.99
C VAL A 805 -5.63 -14.36 -34.42
N ALA A 806 -5.96 -15.42 -33.70
CA ALA A 806 -7.30 -15.65 -33.17
C ALA A 806 -7.64 -14.79 -31.93
N ASP A 807 -6.63 -14.21 -31.28
CA ASP A 807 -6.79 -13.46 -30.03
C ASP A 807 -5.73 -12.33 -29.97
N PRO A 808 -5.99 -11.19 -30.64
CA PRO A 808 -5.08 -10.04 -30.65
C PRO A 808 -4.76 -9.57 -29.23
N GLY A 809 -3.48 -9.35 -28.92
CA GLY A 809 -2.98 -9.10 -27.56
C GLY A 809 -2.54 -10.35 -26.79
N ALA A 810 -2.90 -11.56 -27.24
CA ALA A 810 -2.34 -12.80 -26.68
C ALA A 810 -1.00 -13.13 -27.35
N VAL A 811 0.08 -13.01 -26.59
CA VAL A 811 1.46 -13.21 -27.06
C VAL A 811 2.05 -14.46 -26.43
N SER A 812 2.38 -15.42 -27.28
CA SER A 812 3.09 -16.64 -26.91
C SER A 812 4.60 -16.48 -27.10
N LEU A 813 5.38 -16.81 -26.06
CA LEU A 813 6.84 -16.82 -26.12
C LEU A 813 7.36 -18.22 -26.48
N HIS A 814 8.14 -18.28 -27.56
CA HIS A 814 8.74 -19.49 -28.10
C HIS A 814 10.26 -19.42 -28.00
N ARG A 815 10.89 -20.41 -27.36
CA ARG A 815 12.34 -20.51 -27.30
C ARG A 815 12.88 -20.83 -28.70
N ILE A 816 13.72 -19.96 -29.26
CA ILE A 816 14.28 -20.07 -30.61
C ILE A 816 14.95 -21.42 -30.83
N ALA A 817 15.70 -21.85 -29.83
CA ALA A 817 16.45 -23.10 -29.83
C ALA A 817 15.55 -24.35 -30.01
N ARG A 818 14.25 -24.24 -29.67
CA ARG A 818 13.27 -25.31 -29.87
C ARG A 818 12.57 -25.25 -31.22
N LEU A 819 12.81 -24.21 -32.02
CA LEU A 819 12.15 -24.02 -33.30
C LEU A 819 12.99 -24.63 -34.43
N SER A 820 12.33 -25.22 -35.43
CA SER A 820 13.00 -25.79 -36.61
C SER A 820 13.75 -24.74 -37.45
N ARG A 821 13.38 -23.47 -37.32
CA ARG A 821 14.05 -22.29 -37.89
C ARG A 821 13.71 -21.06 -37.05
N VAL A 822 14.52 -20.01 -37.15
CA VAL A 822 14.24 -18.72 -36.49
C VAL A 822 13.35 -17.86 -37.41
N PRO A 823 12.09 -17.58 -37.05
CA PRO A 823 11.25 -16.70 -37.84
C PRO A 823 11.61 -15.21 -37.61
N LYS A 824 11.34 -14.37 -38.60
CA LYS A 824 11.69 -12.94 -38.60
C LYS A 824 10.55 -12.09 -38.04
N THR A 825 10.89 -10.94 -37.45
CA THR A 825 9.89 -9.93 -37.04
C THR A 825 8.99 -9.53 -38.21
N GLY A 826 7.67 -9.52 -37.98
CA GLY A 826 6.64 -9.25 -38.98
C GLY A 826 6.23 -10.47 -39.82
N GLU A 827 6.87 -11.62 -39.64
CA GLU A 827 6.53 -12.85 -40.35
C GLU A 827 5.28 -13.52 -39.76
N SER A 828 4.34 -13.91 -40.62
CA SER A 828 3.21 -14.76 -40.24
C SER A 828 3.66 -16.22 -40.19
N VAL A 829 3.52 -16.86 -39.03
CA VAL A 829 4.02 -18.21 -38.78
C VAL A 829 2.96 -19.13 -38.22
N SER A 830 3.11 -20.43 -38.50
CA SER A 830 2.40 -21.49 -37.81
C SER A 830 3.40 -22.42 -37.12
N ILE A 831 3.38 -22.44 -35.78
CA ILE A 831 4.25 -23.30 -34.97
C ILE A 831 3.46 -24.51 -34.47
N ARG A 832 3.96 -25.71 -34.74
CA ARG A 832 3.41 -26.97 -34.22
C ARG A 832 4.48 -27.71 -33.44
N TYR A 833 4.22 -27.95 -32.16
CA TYR A 833 5.10 -28.77 -31.33
C TYR A 833 4.85 -30.27 -31.55
N THR A 834 5.95 -31.02 -31.63
CA THR A 834 6.00 -32.48 -31.55
C THR A 834 6.98 -32.84 -30.43
N GLY A 835 6.46 -33.07 -29.22
CA GLY A 835 7.29 -33.10 -28.00
C GLY A 835 7.82 -31.70 -27.67
N LYS A 836 9.12 -31.57 -27.39
CA LYS A 836 9.76 -30.27 -27.08
C LYS A 836 10.17 -29.44 -28.30
N GLN A 837 10.10 -29.99 -29.52
CA GLN A 837 10.51 -29.30 -30.76
C GLN A 837 9.30 -28.71 -31.52
N GLY A 838 9.38 -27.44 -31.90
CA GLY A 838 8.37 -26.71 -32.66
C GLY A 838 8.73 -26.58 -34.13
N ALA A 839 7.98 -27.22 -35.01
CA ALA A 839 8.09 -27.01 -36.46
C ALA A 839 7.45 -25.67 -36.83
N VAL A 840 8.23 -24.76 -37.43
CA VAL A 840 7.79 -23.45 -37.91
C VAL A 840 7.51 -23.53 -39.40
N ALA A 841 6.24 -23.46 -39.77
CA ALA A 841 5.77 -23.29 -41.14
C ALA A 841 5.63 -21.80 -41.45
#